data_AF-A0A7X7J305-F1
#
_entry.id   AF-A0A7X7J305-F1
#
_cell.length_a   1.000
_cell.length_b   1.000
_cell.length_c   1.000
_cell.angle_alpha   90.00
_cell.angle_beta   90.00
_cell.angle_gamma   90.00
#
_symmetry.space_group_name_H-M   'P 1'
#
loop_
_entity.id
_entity.type
_entity.pdbx_description
1 polymer ?
#
loop_
_entity_poly.entity_id
_entity_poly.type
_entity_poly.pdbx_seq_one_letter_code
_entity_poly.pdbx_strand_id
1 'polypeptide(L)'
;MITSKTCRWMLAIMLLIAVPVWSAEETTTTSEPAAQGTPAISGSALSDLLPARTLLYKGWPGIDAFSKASQDTELAKLLKEPELQQLRATWWKDIWPAIKDQITAEIGDDKAEQIVEPIEALLGMVWRHPTAVALIGAGMGETGPQFDAAIIVRAGKDSAKLVDMTEKLLTLAGIGPDSAEEVTVGEMKFKTVAGFPIPLRWGTAREFFIISVGAKATEHLALGTLENSLTRSPRFAAAMKHAGSSRESPFFFLDLKGAVQVVKDFQPMLAATGLPFFTEPGALDRLLKQVGADACESLSIAITPEAGGFRTTMFVHLPGAAASANPLIGRKALINDDIGVVPKNVRWATVSNWDAAATYRSLMNALTSILPTGEEEILGMVETAEKRIGLSIEKDILGAFENNWAIFDSPDFGGIWISGMAVVAKVKPKHELRKAMRNIMEVIAEEMSGDTSVNVATETYRGQTIEYVNISGVPMPIAPAWAEFQGRWIMALYPQMVRMEIDHLMNRGASLLENPDYQRGRKLLPNGAYAVNYVDTKAGMHQIYSFVLPIWQVAAAMLQKEDIPLDVGMLPSAQTVTRHMFGNVSVSAVNEDGVLTVSHGALPVPVPAIGEGGFAIPLGASILLPSLARARVLAKRTASTANLSGIGMALYTYATENDDKFPPDLQTLVDSGAISERSLRSPLDESDATSSYIYISGQSTEVDQRNVIAYENPENHDNEGTTVLFADIHVEFLTMSRFRKALEDTYRRLGREMEEPGEEGKEKTPDQKVAAARRTVNREGALAAALSLFKMHVGRYPNKLDELVEQPESEADAEKWKGPYVSSADTLKDPWGHRLMYLSPGEHNRDTYDLWSIGPDGKDGTDDDIANWKK
;
A
#
# COMPACT_ATOMS: atom_id res chain seq x y z
N MET A 1 13.31 7.33 5.84
CA MET A 1 11.95 7.22 6.41
C MET A 1 11.82 6.10 7.46
N ILE A 2 12.82 5.86 8.35
CA ILE A 2 12.71 4.92 9.49
C ILE A 2 13.21 5.64 10.77
N THR A 3 12.73 6.85 11.00
CA THR A 3 13.23 7.71 12.09
C THR A 3 12.13 8.38 12.92
N SER A 4 10.85 8.17 12.58
CA SER A 4 9.76 8.72 13.42
C SER A 4 9.49 7.80 14.62
N LYS A 5 9.14 8.41 15.76
CA LYS A 5 8.69 7.70 16.98
C LYS A 5 7.54 6.72 16.66
N THR A 6 6.66 7.07 15.73
CA THR A 6 5.54 6.23 15.27
C THR A 6 5.98 4.94 14.56
N CYS A 7 7.09 4.96 13.82
CA CYS A 7 7.67 3.75 13.21
C CYS A 7 8.25 2.79 14.27
N ARG A 8 8.83 3.33 15.35
CA ARG A 8 9.35 2.53 16.48
C ARG A 8 8.22 1.77 17.20
N TRP A 9 7.09 2.43 17.43
CA TRP A 9 5.89 1.81 18.02
C TRP A 9 5.26 0.74 17.12
N MET A 10 5.18 0.97 15.81
CA MET A 10 4.72 -0.05 14.87
C MET A 10 5.63 -1.29 14.85
N LEU A 11 6.96 -1.09 14.93
CA LEU A 11 7.92 -2.19 14.99
C LEU A 11 7.79 -2.98 16.30
N ALA A 12 7.65 -2.29 17.44
CA ALA A 12 7.44 -2.90 18.75
C ALA A 12 6.13 -3.69 18.82
N ILE A 13 5.03 -3.16 18.28
CA ILE A 13 3.74 -3.84 18.19
C ILE A 13 3.81 -5.04 17.22
N MET A 14 4.48 -4.90 16.07
CA MET A 14 4.69 -6.02 15.15
C MET A 14 5.55 -7.13 15.76
N LEU A 15 6.58 -6.78 16.54
CA LEU A 15 7.39 -7.73 17.30
C LEU A 15 6.54 -8.41 18.39
N LEU A 16 5.72 -7.69 19.14
CA LEU A 16 4.75 -8.22 20.11
C LEU A 16 3.71 -9.17 19.49
N ILE A 17 3.32 -8.95 18.24
CA ILE A 17 2.38 -9.81 17.50
C ILE A 17 3.08 -11.07 16.92
N ALA A 18 4.37 -10.98 16.59
CA ALA A 18 5.18 -12.11 16.10
C ALA A 18 5.72 -13.02 17.24
N VAL A 19 5.88 -12.44 18.44
CA VAL A 19 6.31 -13.05 19.71
C VAL A 19 5.65 -14.40 20.08
N PRO A 20 4.34 -14.63 19.88
CA PRO A 20 3.70 -15.79 20.49
C PRO A 20 4.06 -17.13 19.84
N VAL A 21 4.53 -17.13 18.59
CA VAL A 21 4.85 -18.38 17.85
C VAL A 21 5.90 -19.23 18.60
N TRP A 22 6.72 -18.61 19.46
CA TRP A 22 7.91 -19.21 20.08
C TRP A 22 7.96 -19.17 21.62
N SER A 23 6.89 -18.84 22.35
CA SER A 23 6.97 -18.70 23.82
C SER A 23 6.43 -19.88 24.65
N ALA A 24 5.87 -20.93 24.04
CA ALA A 24 5.39 -22.08 24.79
C ALA A 24 6.57 -22.91 25.34
N GLU A 25 6.82 -22.79 26.65
CA GLU A 25 7.52 -23.83 27.42
C GLU A 25 6.61 -25.07 27.48
N GLU A 26 7.20 -26.27 27.31
CA GLU A 26 6.52 -27.54 27.52
C GLU A 26 6.09 -27.66 28.99
N THR A 27 4.93 -27.09 29.32
CA THR A 27 4.26 -27.35 30.58
C THR A 27 3.32 -28.52 30.36
N THR A 28 3.76 -29.71 30.80
CA THR A 28 2.92 -30.91 30.87
C THR A 28 1.79 -30.67 31.87
N THR A 29 0.65 -30.17 31.42
CA THR A 29 -0.59 -30.19 32.19
C THR A 29 -1.55 -31.19 31.56
N THR A 30 -1.93 -32.20 32.34
CA THR A 30 -2.94 -33.19 32.03
C THR A 30 -4.30 -32.49 31.85
N SER A 31 -4.87 -32.56 30.65
CA SER A 31 -6.23 -32.07 30.36
C SER A 31 -7.30 -33.09 30.79
N GLU A 32 -8.36 -32.62 31.43
CA GLU A 32 -9.58 -33.38 31.74
C GLU A 32 -10.31 -33.87 30.46
N PRO A 33 -11.06 -35.00 30.54
CA PRO A 33 -11.75 -35.57 29.39
C PRO A 33 -12.94 -34.72 28.94
N ALA A 34 -13.10 -34.60 27.63
CA ALA A 34 -14.22 -33.92 26.99
C ALA A 34 -15.57 -34.52 27.43
N ALA A 35 -16.48 -33.66 27.92
CA ALA A 35 -17.85 -34.04 28.23
C ALA A 35 -18.55 -34.59 26.98
N GLN A 36 -19.07 -35.81 27.09
CA GLN A 36 -19.82 -36.50 26.04
C GLN A 36 -21.24 -35.95 25.93
N GLY A 37 -21.60 -35.48 24.74
CA GLY A 37 -22.96 -35.11 24.33
C GLY A 37 -23.02 -34.93 22.80
N THR A 38 -23.95 -35.65 22.18
CA THR A 38 -24.26 -35.91 20.75
C THR A 38 -24.05 -34.73 19.76
N PRO A 39 -23.69 -34.97 18.48
CA PRO A 39 -22.81 -34.11 17.69
C PRO A 39 -23.56 -32.98 16.97
N ALA A 40 -23.40 -31.75 17.47
CA ALA A 40 -23.44 -30.58 16.60
C ALA A 40 -22.14 -30.57 15.80
N ILE A 41 -22.20 -30.30 14.49
CA ILE A 41 -21.04 -30.18 13.59
C ILE A 41 -19.98 -29.33 14.30
N SER A 42 -18.94 -29.98 14.86
CA SER A 42 -17.97 -29.30 15.71
C SER A 42 -16.95 -28.61 14.81
N GLY A 43 -17.40 -27.56 14.12
CA GLY A 43 -16.53 -26.70 13.33
C GLY A 43 -15.57 -25.94 14.22
N SER A 44 -14.46 -25.51 13.62
CA SER A 44 -13.42 -24.60 14.10
C SER A 44 -13.65 -23.86 15.44
N ALA A 45 -12.56 -23.65 16.20
CA ALA A 45 -12.52 -23.07 17.55
C ALA A 45 -13.53 -21.92 17.81
N LEU A 46 -14.56 -22.19 18.61
CA LEU A 46 -15.56 -21.22 19.11
C LEU A 46 -16.52 -20.64 18.05
N SER A 47 -16.57 -21.22 16.86
CA SER A 47 -17.52 -20.82 15.81
C SER A 47 -19.00 -20.94 16.22
N ASP A 48 -19.34 -21.80 17.17
CA ASP A 48 -20.70 -22.00 17.71
C ASP A 48 -21.20 -20.83 18.56
N LEU A 49 -20.29 -19.99 19.07
CA LEU A 49 -20.62 -18.83 19.90
C LEU A 49 -20.90 -17.56 19.10
N LEU A 50 -20.60 -17.58 17.80
CA LEU A 50 -20.72 -16.42 16.93
C LEU A 50 -22.06 -16.43 16.19
N PRO A 51 -22.64 -15.26 15.85
CA PRO A 51 -23.90 -15.19 15.12
C PRO A 51 -23.76 -15.63 13.65
N ALA A 52 -24.87 -16.10 13.06
CA ALA A 52 -24.97 -16.56 11.68
C ALA A 52 -24.58 -15.50 10.64
N ARG A 53 -24.74 -14.22 10.98
CA ARG A 53 -24.38 -13.07 10.14
C ARG A 53 -22.89 -12.70 10.16
N THR A 54 -22.06 -13.46 10.87
CA THR A 54 -20.63 -13.14 11.01
C THR A 54 -19.98 -12.97 9.65
N LEU A 55 -19.42 -11.78 9.41
CA LEU A 55 -18.80 -11.39 8.15
C LEU A 55 -17.41 -11.98 7.99
N LEU A 56 -16.59 -11.86 9.04
CA LEU A 56 -15.24 -12.40 9.06
C LEU A 56 -15.08 -13.19 10.36
N TYR A 57 -14.50 -14.38 10.24
CA TYR A 57 -14.16 -15.23 11.37
C TYR A 57 -12.74 -15.78 11.20
N LYS A 58 -11.94 -15.64 12.26
CA LYS A 58 -10.66 -16.31 12.41
C LYS A 58 -10.69 -17.16 13.68
N GLY A 59 -10.64 -18.47 13.50
CA GLY A 59 -10.52 -19.45 14.56
C GLY A 59 -9.08 -19.84 14.78
N TRP A 60 -8.58 -19.64 15.99
CA TRP A 60 -7.28 -20.11 16.46
C TRP A 60 -7.49 -21.23 17.49
N PRO A 61 -6.92 -22.44 17.27
CA PRO A 61 -7.07 -23.56 18.19
C PRO A 61 -6.32 -23.41 19.53
N GLY A 62 -5.43 -22.42 19.66
CA GLY A 62 -4.46 -22.36 20.74
C GLY A 62 -3.14 -23.04 20.35
N ILE A 63 -2.01 -22.48 20.79
CA ILE A 63 -0.68 -23.01 20.42
C ILE A 63 -0.44 -24.41 20.96
N ASP A 64 -0.99 -24.74 22.13
CA ASP A 64 -0.80 -26.04 22.76
C ASP A 64 -1.46 -27.15 21.92
N ALA A 65 -2.71 -26.92 21.48
CA ALA A 65 -3.42 -27.84 20.60
C ALA A 65 -2.77 -27.95 19.22
N PHE A 66 -2.41 -26.80 18.62
CA PHE A 66 -1.79 -26.78 17.30
C PHE A 66 -0.41 -27.44 17.28
N SER A 67 0.43 -27.19 18.29
CA SER A 67 1.76 -27.77 18.41
C SER A 67 1.69 -29.29 18.59
N LYS A 68 0.75 -29.77 19.40
CA LYS A 68 0.50 -31.21 19.57
C LYS A 68 0.05 -31.86 18.26
N ALA A 69 -0.89 -31.24 17.54
CA ALA A 69 -1.33 -31.74 16.24
C ALA A 69 -0.21 -31.70 15.17
N SER A 70 0.74 -30.78 15.31
CA SER A 70 1.83 -30.55 14.35
C SER A 70 3.14 -31.28 14.72
N GLN A 71 3.19 -32.05 15.80
CA GLN A 71 4.43 -32.60 16.36
C GLN A 71 5.22 -33.50 15.38
N ASP A 72 4.51 -34.18 14.47
CA ASP A 72 5.07 -35.11 13.49
C ASP A 72 5.44 -34.42 12.15
N THR A 73 5.28 -33.10 12.07
CA THR A 73 5.62 -32.32 10.87
C THR A 73 7.10 -32.00 10.78
N GLU A 74 7.56 -31.76 9.56
CA GLU A 74 8.92 -31.27 9.28
C GLU A 74 9.17 -29.89 9.89
N LEU A 75 8.14 -29.04 10.03
CA LEU A 75 8.27 -27.77 10.78
C LEU A 75 8.59 -28.03 12.25
N ALA A 76 7.95 -29.01 12.89
CA ALA A 76 8.24 -29.33 14.29
C ALA A 76 9.66 -29.88 14.47
N LYS A 77 10.18 -30.65 13.50
CA LYS A 77 11.60 -31.06 13.49
C LYS A 77 12.54 -29.89 13.28
N LEU A 78 12.21 -28.98 12.35
CA LEU A 78 12.97 -27.77 12.10
C LEU A 78 13.08 -26.90 13.35
N LEU A 79 11.96 -26.66 14.04
CA LEU A 79 11.97 -25.87 15.27
C LEU A 79 12.86 -26.50 16.36
N LYS A 80 13.09 -27.81 16.35
CA LYS A 80 13.98 -28.53 17.30
C LYS A 80 15.46 -28.49 16.92
N GLU A 81 15.84 -27.91 15.78
CA GLU A 81 17.25 -27.80 15.38
C GLU A 81 18.07 -26.94 16.37
N PRO A 82 19.32 -27.33 16.70
CA PRO A 82 20.11 -26.64 17.71
C PRO A 82 20.29 -25.14 17.48
N GLU A 83 20.56 -24.71 16.25
CA GLU A 83 20.75 -23.28 15.94
C GLU A 83 19.44 -22.48 16.09
N LEU A 84 18.27 -23.09 15.81
CA LEU A 84 16.98 -22.45 16.02
C LEU A 84 16.60 -22.40 17.51
N GLN A 85 16.93 -23.44 18.27
CA GLN A 85 16.79 -23.42 19.73
C GLN A 85 17.72 -22.39 20.37
N GLN A 86 18.94 -22.24 19.86
CA GLN A 86 19.88 -21.21 20.30
C GLN A 86 19.37 -19.81 19.96
N LEU A 87 18.93 -19.57 18.72
CA LEU A 87 18.32 -18.29 18.32
C LEU A 87 17.13 -17.96 19.24
N ARG A 88 16.24 -18.92 19.50
CA ARG A 88 15.10 -18.76 20.39
C ARG A 88 15.53 -18.42 21.82
N ALA A 89 16.53 -19.13 22.34
CA ALA A 89 17.06 -18.88 23.68
C ALA A 89 17.68 -17.48 23.79
N THR A 90 18.51 -17.08 22.84
CA THR A 90 19.11 -15.74 22.76
C THR A 90 18.05 -14.65 22.59
N TRP A 91 17.03 -14.88 21.77
CA TRP A 91 15.92 -13.95 21.61
C TRP A 91 15.26 -13.63 22.94
N TRP A 92 14.92 -14.65 23.72
CA TRP A 92 14.22 -14.45 24.99
C TRP A 92 15.12 -14.00 26.13
N LYS A 93 16.36 -14.44 26.15
CA LYS A 93 17.31 -14.14 27.22
C LYS A 93 17.95 -12.76 27.06
N ASP A 94 18.30 -12.36 25.84
CA ASP A 94 19.17 -11.22 25.59
C ASP A 94 18.47 -10.12 24.76
N ILE A 95 17.70 -10.47 23.72
CA ILE A 95 17.11 -9.48 22.80
C ILE A 95 15.80 -8.88 23.33
N TRP A 96 14.86 -9.72 23.75
CA TRP A 96 13.57 -9.27 24.23
C TRP A 96 13.68 -8.36 25.45
N PRO A 97 14.50 -8.69 26.47
CA PRO A 97 14.74 -7.78 27.59
C PRO A 97 15.34 -6.44 27.14
N ALA A 98 16.31 -6.43 26.22
CA ALA A 98 16.88 -5.18 25.71
C ALA A 98 15.85 -4.31 24.96
N ILE A 99 14.97 -4.93 24.17
CA ILE A 99 13.84 -4.22 23.53
C ILE A 99 12.89 -3.65 24.58
N LYS A 100 12.56 -4.44 25.61
CA LYS A 100 11.74 -3.98 26.73
C LYS A 100 12.37 -2.80 27.45
N ASP A 101 13.67 -2.85 27.72
CA ASP A 101 14.40 -1.77 28.39
C ASP A 101 14.34 -0.48 27.56
N GLN A 102 14.47 -0.57 26.24
CA GLN A 102 14.32 0.59 25.36
C GLN A 102 12.89 1.15 25.34
N ILE A 103 11.86 0.29 25.24
CA ILE A 103 10.46 0.71 25.34
C ILE A 103 10.22 1.39 26.69
N THR A 104 10.77 0.81 27.77
CA THR A 104 10.64 1.28 29.15
C THR A 104 11.31 2.64 29.34
N ALA A 105 12.52 2.83 28.82
CA ALA A 105 13.23 4.11 28.85
C ALA A 105 12.48 5.21 28.08
N GLU A 106 11.81 4.88 26.96
CA GLU A 106 11.04 5.85 26.18
C GLU A 106 9.72 6.28 26.86
N ILE A 107 9.05 5.38 27.60
CA ILE A 107 7.75 5.68 28.26
C ILE A 107 7.87 6.01 29.75
N GLY A 108 9.03 5.76 30.36
CA GLY A 108 9.32 5.87 31.79
C GLY A 108 8.97 4.59 32.57
N ASP A 109 9.84 4.20 33.52
CA ASP A 109 9.75 2.99 34.34
C ASP A 109 8.35 2.77 34.93
N ASP A 110 7.78 3.81 35.53
CA ASP A 110 6.46 3.76 36.17
C ASP A 110 5.34 3.35 35.19
N LYS A 111 5.47 3.66 33.89
CA LYS A 111 4.48 3.35 32.85
C LYS A 111 4.72 2.02 32.17
N ALA A 112 5.95 1.50 32.17
CA ALA A 112 6.28 0.26 31.50
C ALA A 112 5.67 -0.98 32.17
N GLU A 113 5.75 -1.08 33.50
CA GLU A 113 5.08 -2.13 34.27
C GLU A 113 3.56 -2.08 34.08
N GLN A 114 3.01 -0.87 33.90
CA GLN A 114 1.58 -0.67 33.73
C GLN A 114 1.11 -1.03 32.30
N ILE A 115 1.90 -0.76 31.26
CA ILE A 115 1.48 -0.89 29.85
C ILE A 115 2.02 -2.16 29.19
N VAL A 116 3.32 -2.44 29.30
CA VAL A 116 4.00 -3.45 28.48
C VAL A 116 3.70 -4.86 28.98
N GLU A 117 3.80 -5.10 30.28
CA GLU A 117 3.55 -6.44 30.84
C GLU A 117 2.10 -6.92 30.64
N PRO A 118 1.06 -6.09 30.84
CA PRO A 118 -0.32 -6.53 30.60
C PRO A 118 -0.60 -6.82 29.12
N ILE A 119 -0.02 -6.07 28.18
CA ILE A 119 -0.14 -6.36 26.74
C ILE A 119 0.49 -7.72 26.43
N GLU A 120 1.72 -7.96 26.87
CA GLU A 120 2.43 -9.21 26.62
C GLU A 120 1.69 -10.43 27.16
N ALA A 121 1.27 -10.36 28.41
CA ALA A 121 0.59 -11.49 29.02
C ALA A 121 -0.81 -11.70 28.38
N LEU A 122 -1.48 -10.63 27.91
CA LEU A 122 -2.77 -10.74 27.21
C LEU A 122 -2.57 -11.42 25.86
N LEU A 123 -1.60 -10.97 25.07
CA LEU A 123 -1.25 -11.59 23.79
C LEU A 123 -0.80 -13.05 23.97
N GLY A 124 0.02 -13.32 24.99
CA GLY A 124 0.45 -14.67 25.34
C GLY A 124 -0.72 -15.61 25.68
N MET A 125 -1.70 -15.13 26.45
CA MET A 125 -2.89 -15.91 26.78
C MET A 125 -3.82 -16.11 25.57
N VAL A 126 -4.05 -15.07 24.76
CA VAL A 126 -4.85 -15.16 23.52
C VAL A 126 -4.24 -16.17 22.54
N TRP A 127 -2.92 -16.20 22.45
CA TRP A 127 -2.20 -17.17 21.62
C TRP A 127 -2.17 -18.57 22.22
N ARG A 128 -2.11 -18.70 23.55
CA ARG A 128 -2.10 -20.01 24.19
C ARG A 128 -3.43 -20.73 24.04
N HIS A 129 -4.52 -20.01 24.29
CA HIS A 129 -5.87 -20.56 24.40
C HIS A 129 -6.64 -20.54 23.07
N PRO A 130 -7.66 -21.40 22.90
CA PRO A 130 -8.57 -21.31 21.77
C PRO A 130 -9.23 -19.93 21.71
N THR A 131 -9.10 -19.26 20.56
CA THR A 131 -9.54 -17.88 20.35
C THR A 131 -10.34 -17.76 19.06
N ALA A 132 -11.46 -17.06 19.10
CA ALA A 132 -12.18 -16.59 17.93
C ALA A 132 -12.10 -15.06 17.83
N VAL A 133 -11.72 -14.57 16.65
CA VAL A 133 -11.82 -13.15 16.29
C VAL A 133 -12.87 -13.03 15.20
N ALA A 134 -13.86 -12.18 15.41
CA ALA A 134 -14.99 -12.05 14.52
C ALA A 134 -15.37 -10.59 14.24
N LEU A 135 -15.56 -10.26 12.97
CA LEU A 135 -16.35 -9.09 12.55
C LEU A 135 -17.76 -9.59 12.26
N ILE A 136 -18.73 -9.17 13.08
CA ILE A 136 -20.11 -9.63 13.02
C ILE A 136 -20.94 -8.79 12.05
N GLY A 137 -20.64 -7.49 11.96
CA GLY A 137 -21.36 -6.56 11.10
C GLY A 137 -20.67 -5.21 11.07
N ALA A 138 -20.96 -4.43 10.03
CA ALA A 138 -20.57 -3.04 9.93
C ALA A 138 -21.65 -2.30 9.13
N GLY A 139 -21.88 -1.02 9.42
CA GLY A 139 -22.83 -0.19 8.69
C GLY A 139 -22.88 1.24 9.20
N MET A 140 -23.80 2.04 8.67
CA MET A 140 -24.04 3.42 9.11
C MET A 140 -25.13 3.45 10.20
N GLY A 141 -24.80 4.03 11.35
CA GLY A 141 -25.76 4.40 12.40
C GLY A 141 -26.03 5.90 12.42
N GLU A 142 -26.89 6.35 13.34
CA GLU A 142 -27.29 7.76 13.49
C GLU A 142 -26.08 8.70 13.78
N THR A 143 -25.05 8.18 14.43
CA THR A 143 -23.84 8.92 14.83
C THR A 143 -22.63 8.67 13.92
N GLY A 144 -22.81 7.96 12.80
CA GLY A 144 -21.74 7.60 11.85
C GLY A 144 -21.49 6.08 11.76
N PRO A 145 -20.31 5.67 11.26
CA PRO A 145 -19.92 4.27 11.14
C PRO A 145 -20.06 3.48 12.45
N GLN A 146 -20.73 2.34 12.39
CA GLN A 146 -20.87 1.40 13.49
C GLN A 146 -20.31 0.03 13.08
N PHE A 147 -19.64 -0.62 14.03
CA PHE A 147 -19.06 -1.94 13.86
C PHE A 147 -19.49 -2.83 15.01
N ASP A 148 -19.81 -4.08 14.68
CA ASP A 148 -20.05 -5.15 15.65
C ASP A 148 -18.94 -6.18 15.49
N ALA A 149 -18.13 -6.36 16.52
CA ALA A 149 -16.99 -7.27 16.52
C ALA A 149 -16.82 -7.94 17.88
N ALA A 150 -16.19 -9.11 17.90
CA ALA A 150 -15.89 -9.82 19.14
C ALA A 150 -14.55 -10.55 19.07
N ILE A 151 -13.87 -10.58 20.22
CA ILE A 151 -12.79 -11.50 20.54
C ILE A 151 -13.30 -12.38 21.67
N ILE A 152 -13.29 -13.70 21.47
CA ILE A 152 -13.72 -14.68 22.46
C ILE A 152 -12.56 -15.64 22.69
N VAL A 153 -12.15 -15.79 23.95
CA VAL A 153 -11.04 -16.66 24.36
C VAL A 153 -11.57 -17.68 25.37
N ARG A 154 -11.38 -18.97 25.11
CA ARG A 154 -11.68 -20.03 26.10
C ARG A 154 -10.51 -20.19 27.06
N ALA A 155 -10.39 -19.26 28.01
CA ALA A 155 -9.26 -19.19 28.94
C ALA A 155 -9.50 -19.96 30.26
N GLY A 156 -10.69 -20.49 30.49
CA GLY A 156 -10.99 -21.30 31.68
C GLY A 156 -10.77 -20.48 32.96
N LYS A 157 -9.88 -20.98 33.85
CA LYS A 157 -9.53 -20.30 35.11
C LYS A 157 -8.78 -18.98 34.89
N ASP A 158 -8.13 -18.80 33.74
CA ASP A 158 -7.37 -17.58 33.43
C ASP A 158 -8.27 -16.43 32.95
N SER A 159 -9.57 -16.66 32.71
CA SER A 159 -10.51 -15.65 32.20
C SER A 159 -10.61 -14.41 33.10
N ALA A 160 -10.56 -14.59 34.43
CA ALA A 160 -10.58 -13.47 35.38
C ALA A 160 -9.31 -12.61 35.29
N LYS A 161 -8.15 -13.24 35.02
CA LYS A 161 -6.87 -12.54 34.83
C LYS A 161 -6.88 -11.70 33.55
N LEU A 162 -7.48 -12.21 32.47
CA LEU A 162 -7.66 -11.45 31.23
C LEU A 162 -8.54 -10.20 31.40
N VAL A 163 -9.58 -10.29 32.24
CA VAL A 163 -10.40 -9.11 32.60
C VAL A 163 -9.58 -8.06 33.35
N ASP A 164 -8.86 -8.45 34.40
CA ASP A 164 -7.98 -7.55 35.17
C ASP A 164 -6.96 -6.82 34.26
N MET A 165 -6.35 -7.57 33.35
CA MET A 165 -5.36 -7.00 32.42
C MET A 165 -5.99 -6.07 31.39
N THR A 166 -7.19 -6.38 30.90
CA THR A 166 -7.95 -5.49 30.02
C THR A 166 -8.30 -4.18 30.74
N GLU A 167 -8.69 -4.25 32.01
CA GLU A 167 -9.01 -3.06 32.81
C GLU A 167 -7.79 -2.18 33.08
N LYS A 168 -6.63 -2.79 33.34
CA LYS A 168 -5.36 -2.06 33.44
C LYS A 168 -5.07 -1.31 32.14
N LEU A 169 -5.21 -1.97 30.99
CA LEU A 169 -4.98 -1.33 29.68
C LEU A 169 -5.98 -0.21 29.37
N LEU A 170 -7.26 -0.41 29.70
CA LEU A 170 -8.28 0.64 29.53
C LEU A 170 -8.01 1.84 30.43
N THR A 171 -7.63 1.60 31.69
CA THR A 171 -7.26 2.68 32.62
C THR A 171 -6.13 3.54 32.06
N LEU A 172 -5.14 2.90 31.41
CA LEU A 172 -4.01 3.59 30.78
C LEU A 172 -4.41 4.33 29.50
N ALA A 173 -5.43 3.86 28.79
CA ALA A 173 -6.03 4.57 27.67
C ALA A 173 -6.91 5.77 28.11
N GLY A 174 -6.93 6.12 29.40
CA GLY A 174 -7.77 7.19 29.95
C GLY A 174 -9.22 6.76 30.18
N ILE A 175 -9.51 5.47 30.06
CA ILE A 175 -10.81 4.84 30.29
C ILE A 175 -10.74 4.15 31.65
N GLY A 176 -10.80 4.95 32.71
CA GLY A 176 -10.64 4.48 34.09
C GLY A 176 -11.80 3.58 34.55
N PRO A 177 -11.62 2.80 35.65
CA PRO A 177 -12.67 1.93 36.20
C PRO A 177 -13.94 2.69 36.61
N ASP A 178 -13.83 3.98 36.95
CA ASP A 178 -14.99 4.84 37.26
C ASP A 178 -15.83 5.20 36.02
N SER A 179 -15.26 5.05 34.82
CA SER A 179 -15.98 5.19 33.54
C SER A 179 -16.60 3.86 33.07
N ALA A 180 -16.34 2.76 33.78
CA ALA A 180 -16.85 1.44 33.45
C ALA A 180 -18.12 1.15 34.25
N GLU A 181 -19.24 1.00 33.56
CA GLU A 181 -20.51 0.58 34.17
C GLU A 181 -20.69 -0.93 34.06
N GLU A 182 -21.22 -1.57 35.10
CA GLU A 182 -21.65 -2.97 35.00
C GLU A 182 -22.97 -3.02 34.20
N VAL A 183 -22.93 -3.66 33.05
CA VAL A 183 -24.10 -3.91 32.21
C VAL A 183 -24.41 -5.40 32.22
N THR A 184 -25.65 -5.73 32.57
CA THR A 184 -26.15 -7.10 32.44
C THR A 184 -26.79 -7.25 31.07
N VAL A 185 -26.30 -8.21 30.28
CA VAL A 185 -26.86 -8.58 28.98
C VAL A 185 -27.28 -10.04 29.10
N GLY A 186 -28.59 -10.30 29.14
CA GLY A 186 -29.14 -11.62 29.47
C GLY A 186 -28.75 -12.06 30.88
N GLU A 187 -28.12 -13.24 31.03
CA GLU A 187 -27.57 -13.73 32.30
C GLU A 187 -26.10 -13.32 32.53
N MET A 188 -25.49 -12.62 31.58
CA MET A 188 -24.05 -12.34 31.59
C MET A 188 -23.78 -10.92 32.08
N LYS A 189 -22.73 -10.77 32.89
CA LYS A 189 -22.27 -9.49 33.42
C LYS A 189 -21.06 -9.01 32.64
N PHE A 190 -21.18 -7.84 32.04
CA PHE A 190 -20.10 -7.15 31.35
C PHE A 190 -19.80 -5.83 32.04
N LYS A 191 -18.59 -5.35 31.84
CA LYS A 191 -18.27 -3.93 32.02
C LYS A 191 -18.37 -3.23 30.67
N THR A 192 -18.81 -1.98 30.66
CA THR A 192 -18.94 -1.16 29.46
C THR A 192 -18.41 0.25 29.71
N VAL A 193 -17.82 0.88 28.70
CA VAL A 193 -17.43 2.30 28.81
C VAL A 193 -18.66 3.20 28.70
N ALA A 194 -18.93 4.00 29.74
CA ALA A 194 -20.02 4.96 29.78
C ALA A 194 -19.79 6.09 28.75
N GLY A 195 -20.85 6.50 28.04
CA GLY A 195 -20.81 7.62 27.10
C GLY A 195 -20.04 7.36 25.79
N PHE A 196 -19.45 6.18 25.60
CA PHE A 196 -18.77 5.84 24.35
C PHE A 196 -19.79 5.52 23.24
N PRO A 197 -19.71 6.13 22.04
CA PRO A 197 -20.78 6.04 21.02
C PRO A 197 -21.09 4.61 20.52
N ILE A 198 -20.10 3.72 20.58
CA ILE A 198 -20.22 2.32 20.16
C ILE A 198 -19.88 1.45 21.36
N PRO A 199 -20.82 0.68 21.95
CA PRO A 199 -20.57 -0.04 23.19
C PRO A 199 -19.32 -0.92 23.13
N LEU A 200 -18.28 -0.57 23.89
CA LEU A 200 -17.13 -1.42 24.14
C LEU A 200 -17.37 -2.16 25.45
N ARG A 201 -17.51 -3.49 25.37
CA ARG A 201 -17.83 -4.36 26.50
C ARG A 201 -16.78 -5.43 26.69
N TRP A 202 -16.44 -5.74 27.93
CA TRP A 202 -15.57 -6.85 28.27
C TRP A 202 -16.03 -7.54 29.55
N GLY A 203 -15.72 -8.82 29.69
CA GLY A 203 -16.11 -9.58 30.86
C GLY A 203 -15.87 -11.07 30.70
N THR A 204 -16.45 -11.83 31.61
CA THR A 204 -16.42 -13.29 31.56
C THR A 204 -17.82 -13.85 31.41
N ALA A 205 -17.93 -14.95 30.67
CA ALA A 205 -19.12 -15.76 30.60
C ALA A 205 -18.71 -17.23 30.70
N ARG A 206 -19.04 -17.88 31.83
CA ARG A 206 -18.59 -19.25 32.13
C ARG A 206 -17.05 -19.35 32.08
N GLU A 207 -16.52 -20.13 31.14
CA GLU A 207 -15.09 -20.35 30.90
C GLU A 207 -14.49 -19.41 29.84
N PHE A 208 -15.28 -18.47 29.32
CA PHE A 208 -14.88 -17.57 28.24
C PHE A 208 -14.56 -16.19 28.78
N PHE A 209 -13.47 -15.62 28.28
CA PHE A 209 -13.20 -14.20 28.28
C PHE A 209 -13.72 -13.61 26.96
N ILE A 210 -14.44 -12.49 27.04
CA ILE A 210 -15.08 -11.85 25.88
C ILE A 210 -14.73 -10.37 25.89
N ILE A 211 -14.27 -9.85 24.75
CA ILE A 211 -14.26 -8.42 24.41
C ILE A 211 -15.15 -8.25 23.19
N SER A 212 -16.07 -7.29 23.22
CA SER A 212 -16.93 -6.98 22.09
C SER A 212 -17.07 -5.48 21.87
N VAL A 213 -17.13 -5.08 20.62
CA VAL A 213 -17.52 -3.74 20.17
C VAL A 213 -18.89 -3.87 19.53
N GLY A 214 -19.79 -2.94 19.83
CA GLY A 214 -21.18 -2.96 19.37
C GLY A 214 -22.09 -3.83 20.25
N ALA A 215 -23.38 -3.51 20.28
CA ALA A 215 -24.34 -4.16 21.18
C ALA A 215 -24.70 -5.59 20.75
N LYS A 216 -24.74 -5.83 19.42
CA LYS A 216 -25.29 -7.04 18.83
C LYS A 216 -24.44 -8.28 19.09
N ALA A 217 -23.13 -8.09 19.18
CA ALA A 217 -22.17 -9.16 19.46
C ALA A 217 -22.42 -9.75 20.86
N THR A 218 -22.54 -8.88 21.86
CA THR A 218 -22.80 -9.27 23.26
C THR A 218 -24.20 -9.85 23.44
N GLU A 219 -25.21 -9.26 22.79
CA GLU A 219 -26.60 -9.75 22.84
C GLU A 219 -26.74 -11.16 22.29
N HIS A 220 -26.07 -11.48 21.18
CA HIS A 220 -26.11 -12.83 20.62
C HIS A 220 -25.57 -13.88 21.62
N LEU A 221 -24.42 -13.57 22.22
CA LEU A 221 -23.80 -14.43 23.23
C LEU A 221 -24.71 -14.61 24.46
N ALA A 222 -25.45 -13.56 24.84
CA ALA A 222 -26.31 -13.55 26.03
C ALA A 222 -27.58 -14.37 25.87
N LEU A 223 -28.12 -14.42 24.66
CA LEU A 223 -29.36 -15.12 24.36
C LEU A 223 -29.16 -16.64 24.19
N GLY A 224 -27.91 -17.12 24.11
CA GLY A 224 -27.62 -18.55 24.00
C GLY A 224 -28.24 -19.22 22.76
N THR A 225 -28.53 -18.44 21.71
CA THR A 225 -29.31 -18.90 20.56
C THR A 225 -28.45 -19.66 19.56
N LEU A 226 -28.20 -20.95 19.84
CA LEU A 226 -27.53 -21.86 18.91
C LEU A 226 -28.24 -21.95 17.54
N GLU A 227 -29.55 -21.70 17.50
CA GLU A 227 -30.35 -21.64 16.27
C GLU A 227 -29.86 -20.58 15.28
N ASN A 228 -29.26 -19.50 15.78
CA ASN A 228 -28.74 -18.38 14.97
C ASN A 228 -27.20 -18.30 15.00
N SER A 229 -26.51 -19.41 15.26
CA SER A 229 -25.04 -19.43 15.31
C SER A 229 -24.40 -19.53 13.92
N LEU A 230 -23.13 -19.15 13.81
CA LEU A 230 -22.32 -19.23 12.58
C LEU A 230 -22.27 -20.66 12.04
N THR A 231 -22.23 -21.66 12.92
CA THR A 231 -22.29 -23.08 12.53
C THR A 231 -23.58 -23.48 11.79
N ARG A 232 -24.65 -22.68 11.89
CA ARG A 232 -25.92 -22.86 11.17
C ARG A 232 -26.01 -22.03 9.89
N SER A 233 -25.07 -21.11 9.64
CA SER A 233 -25.02 -20.36 8.38
C SER A 233 -24.75 -21.32 7.21
N PRO A 234 -25.59 -21.34 6.15
CA PRO A 234 -25.37 -22.23 4.99
C PRO A 234 -24.00 -22.04 4.35
N ARG A 235 -23.50 -20.80 4.30
CA ARG A 235 -22.20 -20.46 3.70
C ARG A 235 -21.03 -20.94 4.55
N PHE A 236 -21.15 -20.80 5.87
CA PHE A 236 -20.16 -21.37 6.78
C PHE A 236 -20.20 -22.90 6.79
N ALA A 237 -21.38 -23.50 6.71
CA ALA A 237 -21.52 -24.95 6.58
C ALA A 237 -20.86 -25.47 5.28
N ALA A 238 -21.02 -24.76 4.16
CA ALA A 238 -20.32 -25.06 2.92
C ALA A 238 -18.80 -24.92 3.06
N ALA A 239 -18.33 -23.84 3.70
CA ALA A 239 -16.91 -23.65 4.01
C ALA A 239 -16.33 -24.81 4.83
N MET A 240 -17.02 -25.21 5.91
CA MET A 240 -16.59 -26.33 6.75
C MET A 240 -16.61 -27.67 6.01
N LYS A 241 -17.60 -27.90 5.14
CA LYS A 241 -17.73 -29.10 4.31
C LYS A 241 -16.53 -29.27 3.36
N HIS A 242 -16.08 -28.18 2.72
CA HIS A 242 -15.09 -28.25 1.62
C HIS A 242 -13.67 -27.90 2.03
N ALA A 243 -13.48 -26.85 2.83
CA ALA A 243 -12.14 -26.50 3.29
C ALA A 243 -11.60 -27.55 4.27
N GLY A 244 -12.48 -28.13 5.08
CA GLY A 244 -12.12 -29.12 6.10
C GLY A 244 -11.32 -28.48 7.23
N SER A 245 -11.92 -28.37 8.41
CA SER A 245 -11.25 -27.85 9.60
C SER A 245 -11.59 -28.70 10.81
N SER A 246 -10.61 -28.81 11.71
CA SER A 246 -10.76 -29.43 13.02
C SER A 246 -10.69 -28.39 14.13
N ARG A 247 -10.98 -28.79 15.37
CA ARG A 247 -10.75 -27.94 16.56
C ARG A 247 -9.26 -27.66 16.81
N GLU A 248 -8.37 -28.37 16.13
CA GLU A 248 -6.91 -28.27 16.26
C GLU A 248 -6.28 -27.51 15.08
N SER A 249 -7.10 -27.08 14.11
CA SER A 249 -6.66 -26.43 12.88
C SER A 249 -7.06 -24.96 12.88
N PRO A 250 -6.14 -24.02 12.56
CA PRO A 250 -6.51 -22.65 12.24
C PRO A 250 -7.52 -22.60 11.09
N PHE A 251 -8.50 -21.70 11.20
CA PHE A 251 -9.50 -21.51 10.18
C PHE A 251 -9.78 -20.03 9.96
N PHE A 252 -9.97 -19.68 8.69
CA PHE A 252 -10.42 -18.37 8.27
C PHE A 252 -11.69 -18.52 7.44
N PHE A 253 -12.66 -17.65 7.68
CA PHE A 253 -13.88 -17.54 6.92
C PHE A 253 -14.21 -16.07 6.67
N LEU A 254 -14.62 -15.78 5.44
CA LEU A 254 -15.10 -14.47 5.01
C LEU A 254 -16.39 -14.66 4.21
N ASP A 255 -17.46 -14.08 4.72
CA ASP A 255 -18.71 -13.89 4.00
C ASP A 255 -18.53 -12.77 2.97
N LEU A 256 -18.43 -13.14 1.69
CA LEU A 256 -18.21 -12.19 0.61
C LEU A 256 -19.46 -11.36 0.28
N LYS A 257 -20.66 -11.95 0.34
CA LYS A 257 -21.89 -11.16 0.07
C LYS A 257 -22.14 -10.12 1.14
N GLY A 258 -21.92 -10.49 2.40
CA GLY A 258 -22.03 -9.61 3.55
C GLY A 258 -20.98 -8.50 3.49
N ALA A 259 -19.72 -8.83 3.15
CA ALA A 259 -18.68 -7.83 2.94
C ALA A 259 -19.02 -6.86 1.80
N VAL A 260 -19.54 -7.35 0.67
CA VAL A 260 -20.02 -6.49 -0.43
C VAL A 260 -21.17 -5.59 0.05
N GLN A 261 -22.09 -6.11 0.85
CA GLN A 261 -23.18 -5.31 1.41
C GLN A 261 -22.64 -4.20 2.32
N VAL A 262 -21.64 -4.49 3.16
CA VAL A 262 -20.96 -3.46 3.96
C VAL A 262 -20.37 -2.38 3.05
N VAL A 263 -19.64 -2.75 2.00
CA VAL A 263 -19.09 -1.76 1.06
C VAL A 263 -20.18 -0.86 0.46
N LYS A 264 -21.35 -1.42 0.13
CA LYS A 264 -22.52 -0.66 -0.35
C LYS A 264 -23.08 0.27 0.71
N ASP A 265 -23.22 -0.19 1.95
CA ASP A 265 -23.73 0.62 3.06
C ASP A 265 -22.81 1.82 3.35
N PHE A 266 -21.50 1.65 3.12
CA PHE A 266 -20.49 2.71 3.23
C PHE A 266 -20.28 3.52 1.94
N GLN A 267 -20.99 3.21 0.85
CA GLN A 267 -20.83 3.89 -0.43
C GLN A 267 -20.95 5.42 -0.33
N PRO A 268 -21.89 6.02 0.43
CA PRO A 268 -21.97 7.48 0.55
C PRO A 268 -20.69 8.13 1.08
N MET A 269 -20.02 7.47 2.03
CA MET A 269 -18.75 7.92 2.59
C MET A 269 -17.61 7.70 1.59
N LEU A 270 -17.60 6.55 0.92
CA LEU A 270 -16.57 6.17 -0.03
C LEU A 270 -16.66 6.98 -1.35
N ALA A 271 -17.83 7.50 -1.70
CA ALA A 271 -18.02 8.39 -2.84
C ALA A 271 -17.16 9.66 -2.72
N ALA A 272 -16.89 10.13 -1.49
CA ALA A 272 -16.02 11.28 -1.26
C ALA A 272 -14.56 11.06 -1.71
N THR A 273 -14.14 9.81 -1.92
CA THR A 273 -12.82 9.49 -2.49
C THR A 273 -12.68 9.87 -3.97
N GLY A 274 -13.79 10.19 -4.65
CA GLY A 274 -13.82 10.49 -6.08
C GLY A 274 -13.63 9.27 -6.98
N LEU A 275 -13.54 8.07 -6.40
CA LEU A 275 -13.37 6.84 -7.18
C LEU A 275 -14.69 6.48 -7.89
N PRO A 276 -14.66 6.26 -9.23
CA PRO A 276 -15.87 6.08 -10.05
C PRO A 276 -16.83 4.98 -9.55
N PHE A 277 -16.27 3.90 -9.01
CA PHE A 277 -17.06 2.76 -8.52
C PHE A 277 -17.83 3.04 -7.23
N PHE A 278 -17.48 4.11 -6.50
CA PHE A 278 -18.20 4.56 -5.32
C PHE A 278 -19.11 5.76 -5.61
N THR A 279 -18.78 6.59 -6.60
CA THR A 279 -19.56 7.79 -6.93
C THR A 279 -20.79 7.49 -7.78
N GLU A 280 -20.75 6.46 -8.63
CA GLU A 280 -21.88 6.12 -9.50
C GLU A 280 -22.78 5.01 -8.89
N PRO A 281 -24.11 5.21 -8.83
CA PRO A 281 -25.03 4.18 -8.36
C PRO A 281 -24.93 2.87 -9.15
N GLY A 282 -24.74 1.76 -8.44
CA GLY A 282 -24.69 0.41 -9.02
C GLY A 282 -23.41 0.06 -9.80
N ALA A 283 -22.40 0.94 -9.85
CA ALA A 283 -21.13 0.65 -10.52
C ALA A 283 -20.40 -0.56 -9.92
N LEU A 284 -20.38 -0.66 -8.58
CA LEU A 284 -19.83 -1.83 -7.88
C LEU A 284 -20.53 -3.14 -8.29
N ASP A 285 -21.85 -3.14 -8.41
CA ASP A 285 -22.62 -4.33 -8.83
C ASP A 285 -22.32 -4.74 -10.27
N ARG A 286 -22.21 -3.75 -11.18
CA ARG A 286 -21.81 -4.02 -12.56
C ARG A 286 -20.41 -4.60 -12.62
N LEU A 287 -19.46 -4.03 -11.88
CA LEU A 287 -18.08 -4.52 -11.81
C LEU A 287 -18.02 -5.96 -11.31
N LEU A 288 -18.64 -6.23 -10.15
CA LEU A 288 -18.66 -7.58 -9.57
C LEU A 288 -19.27 -8.60 -10.52
N LYS A 289 -20.34 -8.22 -11.24
CA LYS A 289 -20.98 -9.08 -12.24
C LYS A 289 -20.10 -9.35 -13.46
N GLN A 290 -19.35 -8.35 -13.93
CA GLN A 290 -18.46 -8.51 -15.10
C GLN A 290 -17.30 -9.47 -14.83
N VAL A 291 -16.75 -9.44 -13.61
CA VAL A 291 -15.68 -10.36 -13.19
C VAL A 291 -16.21 -11.68 -12.58
N GLY A 292 -17.53 -11.84 -12.51
CA GLY A 292 -18.22 -13.00 -11.93
C GLY A 292 -18.03 -13.15 -10.42
N ALA A 293 -17.57 -12.11 -9.73
CA ALA A 293 -17.41 -12.08 -8.29
C ALA A 293 -18.75 -11.85 -7.56
N ASP A 294 -19.78 -11.37 -8.27
CA ASP A 294 -21.13 -11.25 -7.73
C ASP A 294 -21.70 -12.61 -7.30
N ALA A 295 -21.31 -13.70 -7.95
CA ALA A 295 -21.76 -15.04 -7.62
C ALA A 295 -20.98 -15.67 -6.45
N CYS A 296 -19.84 -15.11 -6.04
CA CYS A 296 -19.07 -15.60 -4.90
C CYS A 296 -19.83 -15.38 -3.59
N GLU A 297 -19.98 -16.43 -2.80
CA GLU A 297 -20.73 -16.39 -1.55
C GLU A 297 -19.85 -16.24 -0.32
N SER A 298 -18.73 -16.95 -0.27
CA SER A 298 -17.77 -16.92 0.83
C SER A 298 -16.39 -17.42 0.42
N LEU A 299 -15.36 -16.99 1.14
CA LEU A 299 -13.99 -17.50 1.07
C LEU A 299 -13.65 -18.17 2.41
N SER A 300 -12.96 -19.31 2.35
CA SER A 300 -12.46 -19.97 3.56
C SER A 300 -11.07 -20.56 3.35
N ILE A 301 -10.28 -20.59 4.42
CA ILE A 301 -8.93 -21.17 4.43
C ILE A 301 -8.79 -22.02 5.70
N ALA A 302 -8.36 -23.27 5.52
CA ALA A 302 -8.02 -24.17 6.61
C ALA A 302 -6.57 -24.63 6.49
N ILE A 303 -5.87 -24.73 7.63
CA ILE A 303 -4.51 -25.26 7.70
C ILE A 303 -4.53 -26.47 8.64
N THR A 304 -4.15 -27.63 8.12
CA THR A 304 -4.18 -28.89 8.89
C THR A 304 -2.85 -29.64 8.74
N PRO A 305 -2.20 -30.08 9.83
CA PRO A 305 -1.06 -30.98 9.76
C PRO A 305 -1.42 -32.27 9.02
N GLU A 306 -0.63 -32.68 8.03
CA GLU A 306 -0.88 -33.88 7.24
C GLU A 306 0.41 -34.41 6.62
N ALA A 307 0.62 -35.74 6.67
CA ALA A 307 1.70 -36.44 5.97
C ALA A 307 3.09 -35.80 6.14
N GLY A 308 3.46 -35.44 7.38
CA GLY A 308 4.74 -34.80 7.70
C GLY A 308 4.83 -33.31 7.32
N GLY A 309 3.80 -32.70 6.73
CA GLY A 309 3.74 -31.28 6.43
C GLY A 309 2.39 -30.69 6.80
N PHE A 310 1.94 -29.73 6.00
CA PHE A 310 0.66 -29.06 6.16
C PHE A 310 -0.14 -29.13 4.88
N ARG A 311 -1.41 -29.51 5.02
CA ARG A 311 -2.45 -29.31 4.02
C ARG A 311 -3.10 -27.96 4.25
N THR A 312 -3.00 -27.09 3.25
CA THR A 312 -3.74 -25.83 3.24
C THR A 312 -4.85 -25.93 2.20
N THR A 313 -6.09 -25.69 2.62
CA THR A 313 -7.25 -25.72 1.72
C THR A 313 -7.93 -24.37 1.68
N MET A 314 -7.95 -23.75 0.51
CA MET A 314 -8.74 -22.57 0.21
C MET A 314 -10.00 -22.99 -0.56
N PHE A 315 -11.17 -22.57 -0.10
CA PHE A 315 -12.43 -22.81 -0.78
C PHE A 315 -13.15 -21.48 -1.03
N VAL A 316 -13.41 -21.19 -2.30
CA VAL A 316 -14.29 -20.10 -2.73
C VAL A 316 -15.63 -20.72 -3.06
N HIS A 317 -16.63 -20.46 -2.20
CA HIS A 317 -17.99 -20.92 -2.40
C HIS A 317 -18.62 -20.13 -3.55
N LEU A 318 -18.89 -20.83 -4.64
CA LEU A 318 -19.39 -20.28 -5.89
C LEU A 318 -20.39 -21.30 -6.47
N PRO A 319 -21.58 -21.43 -5.86
CA PRO A 319 -22.48 -22.54 -6.16
C PRO A 319 -23.08 -22.45 -7.58
N GLY A 320 -23.30 -23.62 -8.20
CA GLY A 320 -24.07 -23.75 -9.44
C GLY A 320 -23.30 -23.47 -10.73
N ALA A 321 -24.00 -23.05 -11.79
CA ALA A 321 -23.42 -22.82 -13.12
C ALA A 321 -22.42 -21.65 -13.17
N ALA A 322 -22.32 -20.84 -12.11
CA ALA A 322 -21.46 -19.67 -12.04
C ALA A 322 -19.97 -20.03 -12.07
N ALA A 323 -19.54 -21.10 -11.40
CA ALA A 323 -18.15 -21.55 -11.43
C ALA A 323 -17.73 -21.99 -12.85
N SER A 324 -18.61 -22.73 -13.53
CA SER A 324 -18.39 -23.19 -14.91
C SER A 324 -18.45 -22.05 -15.96
N ALA A 325 -19.16 -20.96 -15.65
CA ALA A 325 -19.31 -19.81 -16.53
C ALA A 325 -18.25 -18.73 -16.32
N ASN A 326 -17.55 -18.72 -15.19
CA ASN A 326 -16.55 -17.69 -14.88
C ASN A 326 -15.31 -17.84 -15.79
N PRO A 327 -14.95 -16.81 -16.57
CA PRO A 327 -13.83 -16.88 -17.51
C PRO A 327 -12.46 -16.96 -16.83
N LEU A 328 -12.36 -16.60 -15.55
CA LEU A 328 -11.14 -16.67 -14.74
C LEU A 328 -10.87 -18.09 -14.20
N ILE A 329 -11.83 -19.01 -14.34
CA ILE A 329 -11.73 -20.38 -13.86
C ILE A 329 -11.42 -21.32 -15.03
N GLY A 330 -10.45 -22.20 -14.83
CA GLY A 330 -10.08 -23.18 -15.84
C GLY A 330 -11.15 -24.22 -16.09
N ARG A 331 -11.40 -24.52 -17.37
CA ARG A 331 -12.55 -25.35 -17.79
C ARG A 331 -12.23 -26.83 -17.95
N LYS A 332 -10.96 -27.18 -18.08
CA LYS A 332 -10.53 -28.56 -18.35
C LYS A 332 -9.45 -28.96 -17.37
N ALA A 333 -9.57 -30.19 -16.87
CA ALA A 333 -8.51 -30.80 -16.09
C ALA A 333 -7.23 -30.91 -16.93
N LEU A 334 -6.08 -30.69 -16.29
CA LEU A 334 -4.78 -30.89 -16.90
C LEU A 334 -4.53 -32.38 -17.16
N ILE A 335 -3.86 -32.65 -18.27
CA ILE A 335 -3.31 -33.98 -18.58
C ILE A 335 -1.80 -33.99 -18.39
N ASN A 336 -1.20 -35.18 -18.29
CA ASN A 336 0.24 -35.33 -18.09
C ASN A 336 1.07 -34.63 -19.18
N ASP A 337 0.60 -34.58 -20.43
CA ASP A 337 1.26 -33.86 -21.52
C ASP A 337 1.33 -32.34 -21.30
N ASP A 338 0.42 -31.76 -20.50
CA ASP A 338 0.45 -30.34 -20.18
C ASP A 338 1.50 -30.03 -19.11
N ILE A 339 1.76 -30.98 -18.20
CA ILE A 339 2.72 -30.85 -17.10
C ILE A 339 4.12 -31.30 -17.53
N GLY A 340 4.19 -32.24 -18.47
CA GLY A 340 5.42 -32.87 -18.95
C GLY A 340 6.34 -31.94 -19.73
N VAL A 341 5.91 -30.71 -20.05
CA VAL A 341 6.78 -29.67 -20.64
C VAL A 341 7.62 -28.93 -19.60
N VAL A 342 7.30 -29.10 -18.31
CA VAL A 342 8.06 -28.44 -17.25
C VAL A 342 9.26 -29.33 -16.91
N PRO A 343 10.50 -28.82 -16.95
CA PRO A 343 11.68 -29.56 -16.51
C PRO A 343 11.55 -30.08 -15.07
N LYS A 344 12.19 -31.21 -14.76
CA LYS A 344 12.12 -31.84 -13.43
C LYS A 344 12.58 -30.93 -12.29
N ASN A 345 13.65 -30.18 -12.52
CA ASN A 345 14.32 -29.37 -11.52
C ASN A 345 13.98 -27.90 -11.73
N VAL A 346 12.77 -27.50 -11.34
CA VAL A 346 12.32 -26.09 -11.37
C VAL A 346 12.30 -25.52 -9.96
N ARG A 347 12.60 -24.22 -9.80
CA ARG A 347 12.40 -23.53 -8.51
C ARG A 347 10.92 -23.35 -8.23
N TRP A 348 10.16 -23.00 -9.25
CA TRP A 348 8.70 -23.01 -9.21
C TRP A 348 8.12 -23.23 -10.59
N ALA A 349 6.90 -23.74 -10.65
CA ALA A 349 6.13 -23.89 -11.87
C ALA A 349 4.63 -23.72 -11.59
N THR A 350 3.95 -23.11 -12.53
CA THR A 350 2.50 -22.99 -12.61
C THR A 350 2.06 -23.54 -13.96
N VAL A 351 1.28 -24.61 -13.95
CA VAL A 351 0.65 -25.17 -15.14
C VAL A 351 -0.85 -25.00 -14.99
N SER A 352 -1.53 -24.41 -15.96
CA SER A 352 -2.96 -24.13 -15.87
C SER A 352 -3.66 -24.20 -17.22
N ASN A 353 -4.96 -24.50 -17.16
CA ASN A 353 -5.85 -24.52 -18.31
C ASN A 353 -6.84 -23.36 -18.23
N TRP A 354 -6.50 -22.18 -18.76
CA TRP A 354 -7.35 -21.00 -18.73
C TRP A 354 -7.37 -20.27 -20.09
N ASP A 355 -8.49 -19.61 -20.38
CA ASP A 355 -8.72 -18.92 -21.65
C ASP A 355 -8.24 -17.46 -21.55
N ALA A 356 -7.07 -17.20 -22.13
CA ALA A 356 -6.44 -15.88 -22.09
C ALA A 356 -7.25 -14.79 -22.81
N ALA A 357 -7.86 -15.13 -23.94
CA ALA A 357 -8.68 -14.18 -24.68
C ALA A 357 -9.99 -13.87 -23.95
N ALA A 358 -10.65 -14.88 -23.37
CA ALA A 358 -11.86 -14.65 -22.57
C ALA A 358 -11.57 -13.85 -21.30
N THR A 359 -10.42 -14.10 -20.66
CA THR A 359 -9.98 -13.34 -19.48
C THR A 359 -9.68 -11.88 -19.83
N TYR A 360 -8.95 -11.64 -20.92
CA TYR A 360 -8.72 -10.29 -21.43
C TYR A 360 -10.02 -9.55 -21.70
N ARG A 361 -10.97 -10.20 -22.39
CA ARG A 361 -12.29 -9.63 -22.66
C ARG A 361 -13.03 -9.26 -21.37
N SER A 362 -13.05 -10.15 -20.39
CA SER A 362 -13.68 -9.86 -19.10
C SER A 362 -13.00 -8.72 -18.34
N LEU A 363 -11.67 -8.64 -18.38
CA LEU A 363 -10.94 -7.52 -17.79
C LEU A 363 -11.26 -6.20 -18.50
N MET A 364 -11.26 -6.19 -19.84
CA MET A 364 -11.60 -5.01 -20.62
C MET A 364 -13.04 -4.55 -20.36
N ASN A 365 -14.00 -5.47 -20.32
CA ASN A 365 -15.39 -5.17 -19.98
C ASN A 365 -15.54 -4.63 -18.54
N ALA A 366 -14.74 -5.15 -17.60
CA ALA A 366 -14.72 -4.65 -16.23
C ALA A 366 -14.15 -3.22 -16.18
N LEU A 367 -13.04 -2.96 -16.87
CA LEU A 367 -12.41 -1.65 -16.95
C LEU A 367 -13.35 -0.60 -17.56
N THR A 368 -14.01 -0.91 -18.68
CA THR A 368 -14.97 0.02 -19.32
C THR A 368 -16.20 0.27 -18.44
N SER A 369 -16.62 -0.71 -17.64
CA SER A 369 -17.76 -0.54 -16.72
C SER A 369 -17.48 0.42 -15.54
N ILE A 370 -16.21 0.65 -15.19
CA ILE A 370 -15.79 1.54 -14.09
C ILE A 370 -15.62 2.98 -14.59
N LEU A 371 -15.29 3.18 -15.87
CA LEU A 371 -14.99 4.49 -16.46
C LEU A 371 -15.93 4.78 -17.65
N PRO A 372 -17.23 5.03 -17.45
CA PRO A 372 -18.17 5.23 -18.55
C PRO A 372 -17.82 6.44 -19.43
N THR A 373 -17.23 7.50 -18.85
CA THR A 373 -16.72 8.66 -19.60
C THR A 373 -15.34 8.43 -20.23
N GLY A 374 -14.65 7.34 -19.87
CA GLY A 374 -13.34 6.94 -20.40
C GLY A 374 -13.39 5.68 -21.27
N GLU A 375 -14.57 5.13 -21.56
CA GLU A 375 -14.70 3.94 -22.41
C GLU A 375 -14.19 4.23 -23.83
N GLU A 376 -14.58 5.35 -24.43
CA GLU A 376 -14.06 5.77 -25.74
C GLU A 376 -12.55 6.03 -25.71
N GLU A 377 -12.01 6.52 -24.59
CA GLU A 377 -10.59 6.76 -24.41
C GLU A 377 -9.80 5.44 -24.29
N ILE A 378 -10.24 4.52 -23.44
CA ILE A 378 -9.61 3.20 -23.24
C ILE A 378 -9.69 2.36 -24.51
N LEU A 379 -10.88 2.29 -25.13
CA LEU A 379 -11.06 1.58 -26.39
C LEU A 379 -10.25 2.24 -27.51
N GLY A 380 -10.20 3.58 -27.55
CA GLY A 380 -9.36 4.32 -28.49
C GLY A 380 -7.86 4.07 -28.30
N MET A 381 -7.38 3.96 -27.06
CA MET A 381 -6.00 3.57 -26.74
C MET A 381 -5.68 2.15 -27.22
N VAL A 382 -6.58 1.21 -26.93
CA VAL A 382 -6.45 -0.19 -27.37
C VAL A 382 -6.46 -0.27 -28.89
N GLU A 383 -7.39 0.41 -29.56
CA GLU A 383 -7.48 0.44 -31.02
C GLU A 383 -6.24 1.09 -31.64
N THR A 384 -5.70 2.16 -31.02
CA THR A 384 -4.45 2.79 -31.45
C THR A 384 -3.27 1.85 -31.31
N ALA A 385 -3.18 1.12 -30.19
CA ALA A 385 -2.15 0.11 -29.99
C ALA A 385 -2.29 -1.04 -31.00
N GLU A 386 -3.50 -1.58 -31.20
CA GLU A 386 -3.79 -2.63 -32.20
C GLU A 386 -3.49 -2.17 -33.63
N LYS A 387 -3.75 -0.89 -33.98
CA LYS A 387 -3.38 -0.31 -35.28
C LYS A 387 -1.87 -0.23 -35.47
N ARG A 388 -1.12 0.16 -34.44
CA ARG A 388 0.36 0.19 -34.48
C ARG A 388 0.95 -1.22 -34.55
N ILE A 389 0.41 -2.15 -33.77
CA ILE A 389 0.80 -3.57 -33.79
C ILE A 389 0.35 -4.24 -35.11
N GLY A 390 -0.71 -3.74 -35.75
CA GLY A 390 -1.29 -4.30 -36.98
C GLY A 390 -2.03 -5.64 -36.77
N LEU A 391 -2.36 -5.98 -35.52
CA LEU A 391 -3.05 -7.20 -35.10
C LEU A 391 -3.94 -6.90 -33.89
N SER A 392 -5.06 -7.63 -33.77
CA SER A 392 -5.90 -7.55 -32.57
C SER A 392 -5.25 -8.30 -31.40
N ILE A 393 -5.18 -7.65 -30.25
CA ILE A 393 -4.67 -8.23 -28.99
C ILE A 393 -5.55 -9.42 -28.60
N GLU A 394 -6.87 -9.25 -28.60
CA GLU A 394 -7.78 -10.33 -28.19
C GLU A 394 -7.80 -11.48 -29.21
N LYS A 395 -8.00 -11.16 -30.50
CA LYS A 395 -8.29 -12.19 -31.52
C LYS A 395 -7.04 -12.83 -32.11
N ASP A 396 -6.04 -12.03 -32.44
CA ASP A 396 -4.89 -12.49 -33.23
C ASP A 396 -3.71 -12.87 -32.33
N ILE A 397 -3.55 -12.22 -31.19
CA ILE A 397 -2.45 -12.50 -30.24
C ILE A 397 -2.91 -13.51 -29.19
N LEU A 398 -3.83 -13.13 -28.30
CA LEU A 398 -4.31 -14.02 -27.23
C LEU A 398 -5.13 -15.18 -27.81
N GLY A 399 -5.91 -14.92 -28.86
CA GLY A 399 -6.68 -15.94 -29.56
C GLY A 399 -5.85 -16.96 -30.34
N ALA A 400 -4.55 -16.71 -30.57
CA ALA A 400 -3.65 -17.70 -31.18
C ALA A 400 -3.28 -18.85 -30.24
N PHE A 401 -3.38 -18.63 -28.92
CA PHE A 401 -3.07 -19.66 -27.94
C PHE A 401 -4.27 -20.59 -27.70
N GLU A 402 -3.98 -21.84 -27.38
CA GLU A 402 -4.92 -22.71 -26.69
C GLU A 402 -4.96 -22.34 -25.19
N ASN A 403 -5.69 -23.10 -24.39
CA ASN A 403 -5.89 -22.76 -22.98
C ASN A 403 -4.75 -23.23 -22.07
N ASN A 404 -3.78 -23.98 -22.60
CA ASN A 404 -2.74 -24.64 -21.81
C ASN A 404 -1.50 -23.74 -21.68
N TRP A 405 -1.20 -23.36 -20.43
CA TRP A 405 -0.08 -22.52 -20.07
C TRP A 405 0.81 -23.24 -19.06
N ALA A 406 2.11 -23.23 -19.29
CA ALA A 406 3.13 -23.57 -18.32
C ALA A 406 4.06 -22.37 -18.16
N ILE A 407 4.18 -21.86 -16.94
CA ILE A 407 5.09 -20.78 -16.57
C ILE A 407 5.96 -21.31 -15.46
N PHE A 408 7.28 -21.21 -15.59
CA PHE A 408 8.19 -21.78 -14.60
C PHE A 408 9.53 -21.06 -14.59
N ASP A 409 10.25 -21.23 -13.49
CA ASP A 409 11.65 -20.84 -13.34
C ASP A 409 12.52 -22.07 -13.09
N SER A 410 13.65 -22.15 -13.81
CA SER A 410 14.64 -23.22 -13.63
C SER A 410 16.00 -22.65 -13.20
N PRO A 411 16.67 -23.25 -12.19
CA PRO A 411 18.06 -22.92 -11.88
C PRO A 411 19.00 -23.23 -13.05
N ASP A 412 18.65 -24.20 -13.91
CA ASP A 412 19.50 -24.57 -15.05
C ASP A 412 19.58 -23.44 -16.09
N PHE A 413 18.61 -22.52 -16.11
CA PHE A 413 18.62 -21.36 -16.99
C PHE A 413 19.66 -20.30 -16.59
N GLY A 414 20.33 -20.47 -15.44
CA GLY A 414 21.36 -19.53 -14.95
C GLY A 414 20.77 -18.20 -14.45
N GLY A 415 19.45 -18.09 -14.39
CA GLY A 415 18.75 -16.91 -13.88
C GLY A 415 18.83 -16.77 -12.36
N ILE A 416 18.80 -15.52 -11.91
CA ILE A 416 18.68 -15.11 -10.51
C ILE A 416 17.24 -14.64 -10.30
N TRP A 417 16.60 -15.07 -9.21
CA TRP A 417 15.20 -14.74 -8.92
C TRP A 417 14.26 -15.23 -10.01
N ILE A 418 13.57 -14.29 -10.65
CA ILE A 418 12.62 -14.52 -11.72
C ILE A 418 13.29 -14.39 -13.09
N SER A 419 14.60 -14.10 -13.14
CA SER A 419 15.29 -13.91 -14.41
C SER A 419 15.53 -15.21 -15.17
N GLY A 420 15.21 -16.36 -14.57
CA GLY A 420 15.17 -17.68 -15.20
C GLY A 420 13.76 -18.12 -15.60
N MET A 421 12.84 -17.20 -15.85
CA MET A 421 11.46 -17.52 -16.21
C MET A 421 11.32 -17.89 -17.70
N ALA A 422 10.55 -18.96 -17.96
CA ALA A 422 10.05 -19.30 -19.28
C ALA A 422 8.53 -19.50 -19.27
N VAL A 423 7.94 -19.26 -20.42
CA VAL A 423 6.53 -19.51 -20.73
C VAL A 423 6.46 -20.49 -21.89
N VAL A 424 5.71 -21.57 -21.71
CA VAL A 424 5.40 -22.55 -22.75
C VAL A 424 3.88 -22.64 -22.87
N ALA A 425 3.36 -22.36 -24.07
CA ALA A 425 1.93 -22.40 -24.35
C ALA A 425 1.63 -23.13 -25.65
N LYS A 426 0.54 -23.90 -25.69
CA LYS A 426 0.06 -24.52 -26.94
C LYS A 426 -0.51 -23.45 -27.86
N VAL A 427 -0.21 -23.54 -29.15
CA VAL A 427 -0.69 -22.58 -30.16
C VAL A 427 -1.54 -23.26 -31.23
N LYS A 428 -2.56 -22.55 -31.69
CA LYS A 428 -3.48 -23.03 -32.72
C LYS A 428 -2.78 -23.05 -34.08
N PRO A 429 -3.13 -23.99 -34.98
CA PRO A 429 -2.60 -23.97 -36.34
C PRO A 429 -2.97 -22.65 -37.06
N LYS A 430 -2.01 -22.07 -37.80
CA LYS A 430 -2.13 -20.80 -38.53
C LYS A 430 -2.35 -19.59 -37.61
N HIS A 431 -1.25 -18.98 -37.17
CA HIS A 431 -1.22 -17.75 -36.38
C HIS A 431 -0.13 -16.80 -36.84
N GLU A 432 -0.22 -15.53 -36.42
CA GLU A 432 0.75 -14.48 -36.78
C GLU A 432 1.65 -14.08 -35.59
N LEU A 433 1.83 -14.94 -34.58
CA LEU A 433 2.54 -14.60 -33.32
C LEU A 433 3.96 -14.04 -33.51
N ARG A 434 4.75 -14.57 -34.46
CA ARG A 434 6.08 -14.01 -34.77
C ARG A 434 5.99 -12.57 -35.28
N LYS A 435 5.02 -12.29 -36.15
CA LYS A 435 4.76 -10.93 -36.64
C LYS A 435 4.26 -10.04 -35.50
N ALA A 436 3.36 -10.54 -34.65
CA ALA A 436 2.87 -9.84 -33.48
C ALA A 436 4.02 -9.41 -32.55
N MET A 437 4.89 -10.34 -32.18
CA MET A 437 5.99 -10.05 -31.27
C MET A 437 6.96 -9.03 -31.84
N ARG A 438 7.29 -9.10 -33.14
CA ARG A 438 8.12 -8.08 -33.79
C ARG A 438 7.48 -6.70 -33.72
N ASN A 439 6.21 -6.59 -34.11
CA ASN A 439 5.51 -5.32 -34.12
C ASN A 439 5.33 -4.73 -32.71
N ILE A 440 5.07 -5.58 -31.69
CA ILE A 440 5.01 -5.15 -30.28
C ILE A 440 6.37 -4.60 -29.83
N MET A 441 7.47 -5.23 -30.21
CA MET A 441 8.82 -4.80 -29.84
C MET A 441 9.24 -3.52 -30.55
N GLU A 442 8.83 -3.34 -31.81
CA GLU A 442 9.00 -2.06 -32.53
C GLU A 442 8.24 -0.93 -31.84
N VAL A 443 6.97 -1.15 -31.46
CA VAL A 443 6.17 -0.15 -30.72
C VAL A 443 6.79 0.22 -29.38
N ILE A 444 7.29 -0.76 -28.62
CA ILE A 444 7.98 -0.50 -27.35
C ILE A 444 9.29 0.27 -27.57
N ALA A 445 10.04 -0.03 -28.64
CA ALA A 445 11.26 0.69 -29.00
C ALA A 445 11.01 2.17 -29.28
N GLU A 446 9.98 2.47 -30.08
CA GLU A 446 9.61 3.83 -30.47
C GLU A 446 9.24 4.71 -29.27
N GLU A 447 8.61 4.12 -28.25
CA GLU A 447 8.27 4.81 -27.00
C GLU A 447 9.51 5.03 -26.11
N MET A 448 10.50 4.13 -26.17
CA MET A 448 11.73 4.21 -25.39
C MET A 448 12.75 5.12 -26.09
N SER A 449 12.73 6.45 -25.88
CA SER A 449 13.69 7.47 -26.39
C SER A 449 14.11 7.37 -27.88
N GLY A 450 14.00 8.47 -28.63
CA GLY A 450 14.19 8.48 -30.10
C GLY A 450 15.51 7.96 -30.68
N ASP A 451 16.56 7.73 -29.87
CA ASP A 451 17.85 7.15 -30.28
C ASP A 451 17.96 5.63 -30.04
N THR A 452 16.93 4.99 -29.47
CA THR A 452 16.91 3.54 -29.22
C THR A 452 16.58 2.80 -30.51
N SER A 453 17.45 1.88 -30.91
CA SER A 453 17.13 0.94 -32.00
C SER A 453 16.87 -0.46 -31.45
N VAL A 454 15.68 -0.99 -31.78
CA VAL A 454 15.36 -2.40 -31.56
C VAL A 454 15.77 -3.20 -32.79
N ASN A 455 16.63 -4.19 -32.58
CA ASN A 455 17.01 -5.15 -33.60
C ASN A 455 16.49 -6.53 -33.20
N VAL A 456 15.56 -7.07 -33.99
CA VAL A 456 15.11 -8.46 -33.85
C VAL A 456 16.12 -9.34 -34.57
N ALA A 457 17.02 -9.92 -33.79
CA ALA A 457 17.98 -10.88 -34.29
C ALA A 457 17.32 -12.27 -34.39
N THR A 458 17.82 -13.05 -35.35
CA THR A 458 17.36 -14.43 -35.57
C THR A 458 18.56 -15.35 -35.52
N GLU A 459 18.38 -16.51 -34.89
CA GLU A 459 19.34 -17.59 -34.91
C GLU A 459 18.67 -18.92 -35.20
N THR A 460 19.49 -19.90 -35.60
CA THR A 460 19.04 -21.29 -35.79
C THR A 460 19.69 -22.17 -34.76
N TYR A 461 18.87 -22.92 -34.02
CA TYR A 461 19.31 -23.91 -33.05
C TYR A 461 18.61 -25.25 -33.29
N ARG A 462 19.38 -26.32 -33.54
CA ARG A 462 18.85 -27.66 -33.88
C ARG A 462 17.75 -27.64 -34.96
N GLY A 463 17.93 -26.78 -35.97
CA GLY A 463 16.97 -26.59 -37.06
C GLY A 463 15.70 -25.81 -36.70
N GLN A 464 15.61 -25.26 -35.49
CA GLN A 464 14.53 -24.39 -35.05
C GLN A 464 14.97 -22.92 -35.10
N THR A 465 14.05 -22.06 -35.53
CA THR A 465 14.28 -20.61 -35.59
C THR A 465 13.95 -19.98 -34.25
N ILE A 466 14.95 -19.36 -33.61
CA ILE A 466 14.79 -18.55 -32.41
C ILE A 466 14.93 -17.08 -32.82
N GLU A 467 13.95 -16.27 -32.43
CA GLU A 467 14.01 -14.82 -32.57
C GLU A 467 14.24 -14.20 -31.19
N TYR A 468 15.05 -13.15 -31.13
CA TYR A 468 15.32 -12.43 -29.89
C TYR A 468 15.58 -10.96 -30.14
N VAL A 469 15.35 -10.14 -29.12
CA VAL A 469 15.41 -8.69 -29.21
C VAL A 469 16.71 -8.18 -28.60
N ASN A 470 17.46 -7.42 -29.39
CA ASN A 470 18.58 -6.60 -28.92
C ASN A 470 18.14 -5.13 -28.92
N ILE A 471 18.19 -4.50 -27.76
CA ILE A 471 17.93 -3.07 -27.58
C ILE A 471 19.27 -2.36 -27.55
N SER A 472 19.54 -1.50 -28.55
CA SER A 472 20.76 -0.71 -28.62
C SER A 472 20.51 0.70 -28.09
N GLY A 473 21.45 1.26 -27.34
CA GLY A 473 21.36 2.62 -26.77
C GLY A 473 20.94 2.67 -25.31
N VAL A 474 20.33 1.59 -24.78
CA VAL A 474 19.94 1.47 -23.37
C VAL A 474 20.50 0.17 -22.77
N PRO A 475 21.17 0.19 -21.60
CA PRO A 475 21.69 -1.00 -20.95
C PRO A 475 20.54 -1.85 -20.36
N MET A 476 19.88 -2.63 -21.21
CA MET A 476 18.84 -3.57 -20.81
C MET A 476 19.46 -4.93 -20.44
N PRO A 477 19.25 -5.43 -19.21
CA PRO A 477 19.90 -6.66 -18.75
C PRO A 477 19.25 -7.93 -19.30
N ILE A 478 18.30 -7.84 -20.24
CA ILE A 478 17.53 -8.96 -20.80
C ILE A 478 17.52 -8.92 -22.33
N ALA A 479 17.33 -10.08 -22.96
CA ALA A 479 17.18 -10.21 -24.42
C ALA A 479 15.98 -11.13 -24.73
N PRO A 480 14.73 -10.63 -24.58
CA PRO A 480 13.54 -11.44 -24.73
C PRO A 480 13.58 -12.24 -26.02
N ALA A 481 13.30 -13.54 -25.91
CA ALA A 481 13.47 -14.49 -27.00
C ALA A 481 12.27 -15.43 -27.08
N TRP A 482 11.98 -15.89 -28.29
CA TRP A 482 10.90 -16.82 -28.55
C TRP A 482 11.19 -17.78 -29.70
N ALA A 483 10.53 -18.93 -29.64
CA ALA A 483 10.52 -19.92 -30.72
C ALA A 483 9.20 -20.68 -30.73
N GLU A 484 8.91 -21.31 -31.86
CA GLU A 484 7.84 -22.28 -31.97
C GLU A 484 8.46 -23.67 -32.14
N PHE A 485 8.06 -24.64 -31.33
CA PHE A 485 8.54 -26.00 -31.38
C PHE A 485 7.42 -26.98 -31.04
N GLN A 486 7.18 -27.97 -31.91
CA GLN A 486 6.14 -29.00 -31.72
C GLN A 486 4.73 -28.43 -31.42
N GLY A 487 4.34 -27.35 -32.10
CA GLY A 487 3.03 -26.70 -31.89
C GLY A 487 2.93 -25.95 -30.55
N ARG A 488 4.07 -25.63 -29.94
CA ARG A 488 4.15 -24.85 -28.70
C ARG A 488 4.96 -23.60 -28.94
N TRP A 489 4.47 -22.49 -28.39
CA TRP A 489 5.21 -21.26 -28.27
C TRP A 489 6.05 -21.30 -27.01
N ILE A 490 7.34 -21.05 -27.16
CA ILE A 490 8.32 -20.96 -26.07
C ILE A 490 8.78 -19.52 -26.02
N MET A 491 8.70 -18.89 -24.86
CA MET A 491 9.20 -17.54 -24.62
C MET A 491 10.03 -17.51 -23.34
N ALA A 492 11.17 -16.83 -23.36
CA ALA A 492 12.02 -16.65 -22.19
C ALA A 492 12.76 -15.31 -22.27
N LEU A 493 13.47 -14.96 -21.19
CA LEU A 493 14.20 -13.69 -21.10
C LEU A 493 15.50 -13.65 -21.93
N TYR A 494 15.98 -14.81 -22.39
CA TYR A 494 17.18 -14.92 -23.21
C TYR A 494 17.07 -16.10 -24.21
N PRO A 495 17.70 -16.01 -25.39
CA PRO A 495 17.66 -17.09 -26.39
C PRO A 495 18.25 -18.41 -25.86
N GLN A 496 19.24 -18.35 -24.97
CA GLN A 496 19.84 -19.52 -24.32
C GLN A 496 18.79 -20.35 -23.57
N MET A 497 17.85 -19.70 -22.89
CA MET A 497 16.78 -20.38 -22.15
C MET A 497 15.80 -21.05 -23.13
N VAL A 498 15.50 -20.40 -24.25
CA VAL A 498 14.69 -21.00 -25.32
C VAL A 498 15.37 -22.25 -25.90
N ARG A 499 16.69 -22.21 -26.12
CA ARG A 499 17.46 -23.39 -26.57
C ARG A 499 17.36 -24.55 -25.58
N MET A 500 17.50 -24.26 -24.28
CA MET A 500 17.41 -25.26 -23.23
C MET A 500 16.02 -25.91 -23.18
N GLU A 501 14.96 -25.13 -23.38
CA GLU A 501 13.59 -25.66 -23.44
C GLU A 501 13.35 -26.48 -24.72
N ILE A 502 13.88 -26.06 -25.87
CA ILE A 502 13.88 -26.88 -27.09
C ILE A 502 14.59 -28.21 -26.84
N ASP A 503 15.74 -28.22 -26.16
CA ASP A 503 16.45 -29.46 -25.81
C ASP A 503 15.64 -30.34 -24.85
N HIS A 504 14.98 -29.75 -23.86
CA HIS A 504 14.11 -30.48 -22.93
C HIS A 504 12.99 -31.21 -23.68
N LEU A 505 12.26 -30.49 -24.54
CA LEU A 505 11.14 -31.03 -25.31
C LEU A 505 11.61 -32.02 -26.39
N MET A 506 12.74 -31.75 -27.05
CA MET A 506 13.28 -32.61 -28.11
C MET A 506 13.77 -33.95 -27.55
N ASN A 507 14.51 -33.93 -26.44
CA ASN A 507 15.12 -35.13 -25.86
C ASN A 507 14.19 -35.89 -24.93
N ARG A 508 12.98 -35.37 -24.67
CA ARG A 508 12.08 -35.85 -23.60
C ARG A 508 12.83 -35.93 -22.27
N GLY A 509 13.47 -34.82 -21.91
CA GLY A 509 14.20 -34.71 -20.64
C GLY A 509 13.27 -34.99 -19.45
N ALA A 510 13.84 -35.36 -18.32
CA ALA A 510 13.05 -35.64 -17.12
C ALA A 510 12.18 -34.41 -16.78
N SER A 511 10.90 -34.65 -16.53
CA SER A 511 9.90 -33.59 -16.31
C SER A 511 9.48 -33.45 -14.84
N LEU A 512 8.69 -32.43 -14.52
CA LEU A 512 8.10 -32.23 -13.19
C LEU A 512 7.31 -33.46 -12.72
N LEU A 513 6.74 -34.26 -13.64
CA LEU A 513 6.06 -35.52 -13.32
C LEU A 513 6.98 -36.57 -12.66
N GLU A 514 8.30 -36.45 -12.86
CA GLU A 514 9.34 -37.31 -12.30
C GLU A 514 10.04 -36.68 -11.07
N ASN A 515 9.59 -35.51 -10.63
CA ASN A 515 10.08 -34.88 -9.42
C ASN A 515 9.50 -35.61 -8.17
N PRO A 516 10.34 -36.09 -7.24
CA PRO A 516 9.87 -36.86 -6.08
C PRO A 516 8.94 -36.07 -5.15
N ASP A 517 9.22 -34.78 -4.94
CA ASP A 517 8.40 -33.91 -4.10
C ASP A 517 7.05 -33.63 -4.75
N TYR A 518 7.06 -33.40 -6.07
CA TYR A 518 5.84 -33.30 -6.86
C TYR A 518 5.00 -34.58 -6.75
N GLN A 519 5.58 -35.76 -6.96
CA GLN A 519 4.87 -37.03 -6.86
C GLN A 519 4.33 -37.31 -5.46
N ARG A 520 5.06 -36.91 -4.40
CA ARG A 520 4.60 -37.03 -3.01
C ARG A 520 3.39 -36.15 -2.77
N GLY A 521 3.51 -34.85 -3.05
CA GLY A 521 2.42 -33.89 -2.83
C GLY A 521 1.21 -34.19 -3.69
N ARG A 522 1.38 -34.47 -4.99
CA ARG A 522 0.29 -34.71 -5.94
C ARG A 522 -0.65 -35.85 -5.52
N LYS A 523 -0.15 -36.88 -4.83
CA LYS A 523 -0.94 -38.02 -4.32
C LYS A 523 -1.93 -37.62 -3.21
N LEU A 524 -1.67 -36.52 -2.50
CA LEU A 524 -2.50 -36.01 -1.40
C LEU A 524 -3.56 -35.02 -1.90
N LEU A 525 -3.49 -34.62 -3.17
CA LEU A 525 -4.28 -33.53 -3.72
C LEU A 525 -5.38 -34.03 -4.65
N PRO A 526 -6.52 -33.32 -4.76
CA PRO A 526 -7.63 -33.71 -5.63
C PRO A 526 -7.23 -34.03 -7.07
N ASN A 527 -7.93 -34.98 -7.69
CA ASN A 527 -7.83 -35.26 -9.12
C ASN A 527 -8.65 -34.24 -9.94
N GLY A 528 -8.45 -34.20 -11.25
CA GLY A 528 -9.24 -33.33 -12.13
C GLY A 528 -8.94 -31.83 -12.03
N ALA A 529 -7.79 -31.46 -11.46
CA ALA A 529 -7.38 -30.07 -11.32
C ALA A 529 -7.13 -29.40 -12.67
N TYR A 530 -7.62 -28.18 -12.84
CA TYR A 530 -7.35 -27.34 -14.02
C TYR A 530 -6.06 -26.54 -13.88
N ALA A 531 -5.53 -26.41 -12.66
CA ALA A 531 -4.23 -25.80 -12.40
C ALA A 531 -3.43 -26.60 -11.37
N VAL A 532 -2.11 -26.61 -11.55
CA VAL A 532 -1.11 -27.26 -10.70
C VAL A 532 0.03 -26.27 -10.50
N ASN A 533 0.51 -26.16 -9.26
CA ASN A 533 1.67 -25.37 -8.90
C ASN A 533 2.66 -26.24 -8.15
N TYR A 534 3.93 -25.97 -8.38
CA TYR A 534 5.03 -26.57 -7.63
C TYR A 534 5.98 -25.45 -7.21
N VAL A 535 6.47 -25.51 -5.98
CA VAL A 535 7.52 -24.64 -5.46
C VAL A 535 8.53 -25.50 -4.73
N ASP A 536 9.79 -25.46 -5.16
CA ASP A 536 10.90 -25.97 -4.37
C ASP A 536 11.12 -25.01 -3.19
N THR A 537 10.51 -25.34 -2.05
CA THR A 537 10.55 -24.52 -0.85
C THR A 537 11.97 -24.36 -0.32
N LYS A 538 12.82 -25.38 -0.50
CA LYS A 538 14.22 -25.33 -0.10
C LYS A 538 15.01 -24.36 -0.98
N ALA A 539 14.87 -24.44 -2.30
CA ALA A 539 15.51 -23.51 -3.22
C ALA A 539 15.03 -22.07 -3.00
N GLY A 540 13.71 -21.87 -2.80
CA GLY A 540 13.13 -20.57 -2.49
C GLY A 540 13.66 -20.00 -1.17
N MET A 541 13.78 -20.81 -0.13
CA MET A 541 14.33 -20.37 1.16
C MET A 541 15.82 -20.01 1.06
N HIS A 542 16.63 -20.77 0.31
CA HIS A 542 18.02 -20.39 0.04
C HIS A 542 18.12 -19.03 -0.66
N GLN A 543 17.19 -18.74 -1.57
CA GLN A 543 17.13 -17.45 -2.24
C GLN A 543 16.69 -16.33 -1.30
N ILE A 544 15.69 -16.53 -0.45
CA ILE A 544 15.31 -15.56 0.58
C ILE A 544 16.51 -15.27 1.50
N TYR A 545 17.23 -16.31 1.91
CA TYR A 545 18.35 -16.21 2.83
C TYR A 545 19.51 -15.34 2.29
N SER A 546 19.67 -15.21 0.97
CA SER A 546 20.69 -14.32 0.38
C SER A 546 20.42 -12.83 0.62
N PHE A 547 19.17 -12.45 0.94
CA PHE A 547 18.77 -11.09 1.31
C PHE A 547 18.66 -10.91 2.81
N VAL A 548 18.25 -11.96 3.53
CA VAL A 548 18.12 -11.93 4.98
C VAL A 548 19.46 -11.52 5.61
N LEU A 549 20.59 -12.06 5.17
CA LEU A 549 21.89 -11.74 5.77
C LEU A 549 22.29 -10.25 5.63
N PRO A 550 22.32 -9.62 4.44
CA PRO A 550 22.59 -8.19 4.34
C PRO A 550 21.59 -7.31 5.08
N ILE A 551 20.28 -7.61 4.99
CA ILE A 551 19.23 -6.85 5.67
C ILE A 551 19.41 -6.94 7.18
N TRP A 552 19.67 -8.16 7.68
CA TRP A 552 19.92 -8.39 9.09
C TRP A 552 21.17 -7.68 9.57
N GLN A 553 22.25 -7.67 8.80
CA GLN A 553 23.46 -6.94 9.16
C GLN A 553 23.20 -5.43 9.29
N VAL A 554 22.43 -4.85 8.37
CA VAL A 554 22.03 -3.44 8.44
C VAL A 554 21.14 -3.19 9.66
N ALA A 555 20.14 -4.05 9.88
CA ALA A 555 19.25 -3.95 11.05
C ALA A 555 20.03 -4.10 12.37
N ALA A 556 20.97 -5.05 12.44
CA ALA A 556 21.83 -5.25 13.60
C ALA A 556 22.69 -4.01 13.86
N ALA A 557 23.34 -3.46 12.85
CA ALA A 557 24.13 -2.23 13.00
C ALA A 557 23.29 -1.02 13.45
N MET A 558 22.03 -0.94 13.03
CA MET A 558 21.11 0.12 13.48
C MET A 558 20.66 -0.08 14.93
N LEU A 559 20.30 -1.30 15.31
CA LEU A 559 19.76 -1.63 16.64
C LEU A 559 20.85 -1.72 17.71
N GLN A 560 22.09 -2.07 17.35
CA GLN A 560 23.24 -1.98 18.25
C GLN A 560 23.51 -0.56 18.75
N LYS A 561 23.11 0.48 18.01
CA LYS A 561 23.19 1.87 18.49
C LYS A 561 22.21 2.19 19.61
N GLU A 562 21.17 1.39 19.74
CA GLU A 562 20.11 1.51 20.75
C GLU A 562 20.30 0.42 21.82
N ASP A 563 21.54 -0.03 22.05
CA ASP A 563 21.93 -1.05 23.04
C ASP A 563 21.20 -2.41 22.91
N ILE A 564 20.56 -2.70 21.77
CA ILE A 564 19.96 -4.01 21.51
C ILE A 564 21.06 -4.93 20.96
N PRO A 565 21.40 -6.05 21.64
CA PRO A 565 22.56 -6.88 21.29
C PRO A 565 22.27 -7.83 20.12
N LEU A 566 21.74 -7.30 19.01
CA LEU A 566 21.52 -8.05 17.78
C LEU A 566 22.86 -8.29 17.08
N ASP A 567 23.13 -9.53 16.71
CA ASP A 567 24.36 -9.96 16.03
C ASP A 567 24.00 -10.78 14.79
N VAL A 568 24.81 -10.73 13.74
CA VAL A 568 24.52 -11.50 12.51
C VAL A 568 24.74 -13.00 12.71
N GLY A 569 25.63 -13.39 13.61
CA GLY A 569 25.95 -14.76 13.94
C GLY A 569 24.83 -15.50 14.69
N MET A 570 23.78 -14.80 15.14
CA MET A 570 22.63 -15.47 15.76
C MET A 570 21.66 -16.09 14.76
N LEU A 571 21.72 -15.67 13.48
CA LEU A 571 20.87 -16.25 12.47
C LEU A 571 21.28 -17.72 12.19
N PRO A 572 20.34 -18.68 12.25
CA PRO A 572 20.60 -20.06 11.89
C PRO A 572 21.06 -20.15 10.45
N SER A 573 22.04 -21.01 10.17
CA SER A 573 22.57 -21.19 8.83
C SER A 573 21.47 -21.54 7.82
N ALA A 574 21.69 -21.14 6.56
CA ALA A 574 20.80 -21.50 5.45
C ALA A 574 20.55 -23.02 5.38
N GLN A 575 21.55 -23.83 5.75
CA GLN A 575 21.44 -25.28 5.78
C GLN A 575 20.49 -25.77 6.89
N THR A 576 20.55 -25.15 8.07
CA THR A 576 19.63 -25.49 9.17
C THR A 576 18.19 -25.14 8.79
N VAL A 577 17.95 -23.92 8.31
CA VAL A 577 16.58 -23.47 7.99
C VAL A 577 15.95 -24.30 6.87
N THR A 578 16.74 -24.86 5.94
CA THR A 578 16.21 -25.67 4.84
C THR A 578 16.29 -27.19 5.05
N ARG A 579 16.85 -27.67 6.16
CA ARG A 579 17.16 -29.09 6.40
C ARG A 579 15.95 -30.02 6.22
N HIS A 580 14.81 -29.59 6.75
CA HIS A 580 13.55 -30.37 6.76
C HIS A 580 12.55 -29.88 5.69
N MET A 581 12.93 -28.93 4.85
CA MET A 581 12.04 -28.40 3.81
C MET A 581 11.94 -29.35 2.62
N PHE A 582 10.74 -29.44 2.07
CA PHE A 582 10.44 -30.19 0.85
C PHE A 582 9.48 -29.39 -0.04
N GLY A 583 9.42 -29.73 -1.32
CA GLY A 583 8.61 -29.01 -2.31
C GLY A 583 7.12 -28.94 -1.98
N ASN A 584 6.54 -27.75 -2.10
CA ASN A 584 5.12 -27.51 -1.94
C ASN A 584 4.40 -27.74 -3.28
N VAL A 585 3.37 -28.57 -3.27
CA VAL A 585 2.50 -28.80 -4.44
C VAL A 585 1.14 -28.21 -4.14
N SER A 586 0.56 -27.46 -5.08
CA SER A 586 -0.82 -26.95 -4.99
C SER A 586 -1.61 -27.33 -6.23
N VAL A 587 -2.90 -27.58 -6.09
CA VAL A 587 -3.81 -27.79 -7.22
C VAL A 587 -5.09 -26.98 -7.03
N SER A 588 -5.62 -26.46 -8.14
CA SER A 588 -6.94 -25.82 -8.18
C SER A 588 -7.91 -26.66 -9.02
N ALA A 589 -9.06 -26.96 -8.44
CA ALA A 589 -10.11 -27.76 -9.03
C ALA A 589 -11.48 -27.11 -8.81
N VAL A 590 -12.44 -27.41 -9.69
CA VAL A 590 -13.83 -26.98 -9.56
C VAL A 590 -14.66 -28.16 -9.10
N ASN A 591 -15.56 -27.94 -8.15
CA ASN A 591 -16.61 -28.89 -7.77
C ASN A 591 -18.00 -28.24 -7.91
N GLU A 592 -19.07 -28.96 -7.58
CA GLU A 592 -20.46 -28.48 -7.73
C GLU A 592 -20.77 -27.23 -6.89
N ASP A 593 -20.04 -27.01 -5.80
CA ASP A 593 -20.27 -25.95 -4.84
C ASP A 593 -19.29 -24.76 -5.02
N GLY A 594 -18.20 -24.90 -5.78
CA GLY A 594 -17.26 -23.81 -6.06
C GLY A 594 -15.84 -24.21 -6.45
N VAL A 595 -14.88 -23.34 -6.15
CA VAL A 595 -13.45 -23.53 -6.46
C VAL A 595 -12.71 -23.97 -5.21
N LEU A 596 -11.98 -25.07 -5.34
CA LEU A 596 -11.16 -25.66 -4.30
C LEU A 596 -9.69 -25.62 -4.72
N THR A 597 -8.88 -24.89 -3.93
CA THR A 597 -7.43 -24.87 -4.07
C THR A 597 -6.80 -25.55 -2.86
N VAL A 598 -6.05 -26.63 -3.09
CA VAL A 598 -5.43 -27.44 -2.02
C VAL A 598 -3.93 -27.50 -2.25
N SER A 599 -3.14 -27.21 -1.22
CA SER A 599 -1.71 -27.47 -1.23
C SER A 599 -1.26 -28.42 -0.13
N HIS A 600 -0.08 -29.00 -0.36
CA HIS A 600 0.69 -29.74 0.62
C HIS A 600 2.16 -29.30 0.56
N GLY A 601 2.71 -28.89 1.70
CA GLY A 601 4.09 -28.41 1.82
C GLY A 601 4.64 -28.52 3.24
N ALA A 602 5.95 -28.27 3.40
CA ALA A 602 6.63 -28.39 4.69
C ALA A 602 6.20 -27.30 5.71
N LEU A 603 5.71 -26.17 5.22
CA LEU A 603 5.33 -25.01 6.02
C LEU A 603 3.82 -24.73 5.93
N PRO A 604 3.19 -24.22 7.00
CA PRO A 604 1.78 -23.84 7.02
C PRO A 604 1.53 -22.49 6.32
N VAL A 605 1.86 -22.42 5.03
CA VAL A 605 1.69 -21.19 4.22
C VAL A 605 0.26 -21.15 3.66
N PRO A 606 -0.46 -20.02 3.78
CA PRO A 606 -1.72 -19.81 3.07
C PRO A 606 -1.52 -19.92 1.54
N VAL A 607 -2.43 -20.59 0.84
CA VAL A 607 -2.34 -20.81 -0.61
C VAL A 607 -3.14 -19.74 -1.35
N PRO A 608 -2.68 -19.22 -2.51
CA PRO A 608 -1.40 -19.46 -3.20
C PRO A 608 -0.40 -18.32 -2.94
N ALA A 609 0.67 -18.64 -2.20
CA ALA A 609 1.91 -17.90 -2.26
C ALA A 609 2.51 -18.04 -3.67
N ILE A 610 2.76 -16.90 -4.32
CA ILE A 610 3.72 -16.71 -5.42
C ILE A 610 3.26 -17.29 -6.79
N GLY A 611 2.71 -18.50 -6.91
CA GLY A 611 2.52 -19.18 -8.21
C GLY A 611 1.28 -18.84 -9.07
N GLU A 612 0.08 -18.70 -8.50
CA GLU A 612 -1.17 -18.66 -9.31
C GLU A 612 -1.60 -17.25 -9.75
N GLY A 613 -1.20 -16.19 -9.02
CA GLY A 613 -1.61 -14.82 -9.33
C GLY A 613 -0.53 -13.75 -9.09
N GLY A 614 0.53 -14.07 -8.37
CA GLY A 614 1.56 -13.10 -7.96
C GLY A 614 2.41 -12.55 -9.12
N PHE A 615 2.65 -13.34 -10.18
CA PHE A 615 3.53 -12.95 -11.30
C PHE A 615 2.82 -12.81 -12.66
N ALA A 616 1.68 -13.48 -12.87
CA ALA A 616 0.86 -13.27 -14.07
C ALA A 616 0.23 -11.87 -14.12
N ILE A 617 -0.15 -11.33 -12.95
CA ILE A 617 -0.67 -9.96 -12.82
C ILE A 617 0.40 -8.92 -13.19
N PRO A 618 1.67 -8.99 -12.72
CA PRO A 618 2.74 -8.10 -13.17
C PRO A 618 3.00 -8.07 -14.68
N LEU A 619 2.91 -9.19 -15.40
CA LEU A 619 3.11 -9.20 -16.86
C LEU A 619 1.96 -8.50 -17.60
N GLY A 620 0.70 -8.78 -17.23
CA GLY A 620 -0.45 -8.04 -17.76
C GLY A 620 -0.49 -6.58 -17.31
N ALA A 621 -0.11 -6.30 -16.06
CA ALA A 621 0.03 -4.97 -15.50
C ALA A 621 1.21 -4.22 -16.10
N SER A 622 2.27 -4.86 -16.58
CA SER A 622 3.41 -4.21 -17.22
C SER A 622 3.07 -3.64 -18.60
N ILE A 623 2.14 -4.28 -19.31
CA ILE A 623 1.54 -3.75 -20.53
C ILE A 623 0.58 -2.59 -20.20
N LEU A 624 -0.06 -2.63 -19.03
CA LEU A 624 -0.91 -1.55 -18.52
C LEU A 624 -0.15 -0.47 -17.74
N LEU A 625 1.13 -0.63 -17.40
CA LEU A 625 1.87 0.32 -16.55
C LEU A 625 1.94 1.71 -17.20
N PRO A 626 2.15 1.85 -18.53
CA PRO A 626 2.08 3.14 -19.19
C PRO A 626 0.68 3.76 -19.20
N SER A 627 -0.40 2.96 -19.23
CA SER A 627 -1.79 3.47 -19.19
C SER A 627 -2.27 3.76 -17.77
N LEU A 628 -1.84 2.97 -16.77
CA LEU A 628 -2.04 3.22 -15.34
C LEU A 628 -1.20 4.38 -14.83
N ALA A 629 0.03 4.55 -15.32
CA ALA A 629 0.84 5.74 -15.05
C ALA A 629 0.16 6.99 -15.62
N ARG A 630 -0.34 6.94 -16.87
CA ARG A 630 -1.15 8.01 -17.46
C ARG A 630 -2.44 8.28 -16.66
N ALA A 631 -3.18 7.25 -16.26
CA ALA A 631 -4.38 7.39 -15.44
C ALA A 631 -4.08 7.96 -14.04
N ARG A 632 -2.94 7.60 -13.44
CA ARG A 632 -2.47 8.14 -12.16
C ARG A 632 -2.05 9.60 -12.28
N VAL A 633 -1.38 9.97 -13.37
CA VAL A 633 -1.05 11.37 -13.70
C VAL A 633 -2.34 12.17 -13.90
N LEU A 634 -3.33 11.63 -14.61
CA LEU A 634 -4.63 12.28 -14.81
C LEU A 634 -5.38 12.48 -13.48
N ALA A 635 -5.42 11.46 -12.62
CA ALA A 635 -6.06 11.55 -11.30
C ALA A 635 -5.36 12.56 -10.37
N LYS A 636 -4.03 12.61 -10.40
CA LYS A 636 -3.25 13.62 -9.68
C LYS A 636 -3.51 15.04 -10.22
N ARG A 637 -3.65 15.20 -11.56
CA ARG A 637 -4.03 16.47 -12.20
C ARG A 637 -5.42 16.95 -11.79
N THR A 638 -6.42 16.05 -11.76
CA THR A 638 -7.78 16.38 -11.30
C THR A 638 -7.80 16.84 -9.85
N ALA A 639 -7.01 16.22 -8.97
CA ALA A 639 -6.86 16.67 -7.59
C ALA A 639 -6.17 18.04 -7.47
N SER A 640 -5.17 18.32 -8.31
CA SER A 640 -4.54 19.66 -8.37
C SER A 640 -5.52 20.75 -8.85
N THR A 641 -6.36 20.44 -9.85
CA THR A 641 -7.45 21.34 -10.29
C THR A 641 -8.42 21.64 -9.15
N ALA A 642 -8.84 20.61 -8.39
CA ALA A 642 -9.75 20.79 -7.27
C ALA A 642 -9.16 21.69 -6.16
N ASN A 643 -7.87 21.54 -5.85
CA ASN A 643 -7.16 22.40 -4.91
C ASN A 643 -7.13 23.87 -5.38
N LEU A 644 -6.76 24.13 -6.64
CA LEU A 644 -6.72 25.49 -7.20
C LEU A 644 -8.11 26.14 -7.25
N SER A 645 -9.16 25.37 -7.57
CA SER A 645 -10.54 25.87 -7.51
C SER A 645 -10.96 26.24 -6.08
N GLY A 646 -10.58 25.42 -5.09
CA GLY A 646 -10.80 25.73 -3.67
C GLY A 646 -10.07 27.00 -3.22
N ILE A 647 -8.82 27.18 -3.64
CA ILE A 647 -8.03 28.39 -3.40
C ILE A 647 -8.73 29.61 -4.03
N GLY A 648 -9.19 29.52 -5.28
CA GLY A 648 -9.92 30.60 -5.95
C GLY A 648 -11.17 31.06 -5.18
N MET A 649 -11.98 30.12 -4.70
CA MET A 649 -13.16 30.44 -3.88
C MET A 649 -12.79 31.13 -2.56
N ALA A 650 -11.72 30.67 -1.91
CA ALA A 650 -11.23 31.25 -0.67
C ALA A 650 -10.65 32.66 -0.87
N LEU A 651 -9.94 32.92 -1.98
CA LEU A 651 -9.46 34.25 -2.35
C LEU A 651 -10.62 35.25 -2.49
N TYR A 652 -11.69 34.85 -3.17
CA TYR A 652 -12.89 35.70 -3.33
C TYR A 652 -13.63 35.91 -2.01
N THR A 653 -13.76 34.86 -1.19
CA THR A 653 -14.36 34.97 0.15
C THR A 653 -13.56 35.96 1.01
N TYR A 654 -12.23 35.83 1.04
CA TYR A 654 -11.35 36.77 1.73
C TYR A 654 -11.52 38.20 1.23
N ALA A 655 -11.58 38.41 -0.08
CA ALA A 655 -11.71 39.74 -0.67
C ALA A 655 -13.01 40.46 -0.26
N THR A 656 -14.12 39.73 -0.04
CA THR A 656 -15.37 40.34 0.44
C THR A 656 -15.25 41.02 1.80
N GLU A 657 -14.30 40.58 2.62
CA GLU A 657 -14.04 41.12 3.96
C GLU A 657 -12.85 42.10 3.98
N ASN A 658 -12.15 42.28 2.85
CA ASN A 658 -10.86 42.98 2.77
C ASN A 658 -10.79 43.99 1.61
N ASP A 659 -11.81 44.84 1.48
CA ASP A 659 -11.88 45.91 0.46
C ASP A 659 -11.59 45.40 -0.97
N ASP A 660 -12.15 44.25 -1.34
CA ASP A 660 -12.00 43.60 -2.65
C ASP A 660 -10.57 43.16 -3.00
N LYS A 661 -9.63 43.19 -2.04
CA LYS A 661 -8.24 42.79 -2.25
C LYS A 661 -8.05 41.32 -1.92
N PHE A 662 -7.30 40.63 -2.78
CA PHE A 662 -6.80 39.31 -2.46
C PHE A 662 -5.70 39.38 -1.39
N PRO A 663 -5.48 38.30 -0.61
CA PRO A 663 -4.46 38.26 0.44
C PRO A 663 -3.03 38.46 -0.11
N PRO A 664 -2.08 38.85 0.74
CA PRO A 664 -0.67 39.03 0.33
C PRO A 664 0.00 37.70 -0.07
N ASP A 665 -0.44 36.57 0.48
CA ASP A 665 0.01 35.22 0.17
C ASP A 665 -1.09 34.18 0.41
N LEU A 666 -0.87 32.94 -0.05
CA LEU A 666 -1.83 31.85 0.14
C LEU A 666 -1.86 31.32 1.58
N GLN A 667 -0.80 31.52 2.36
CA GLN A 667 -0.74 31.06 3.75
C GLN A 667 -1.77 31.81 4.62
N THR A 668 -2.03 33.08 4.30
CA THR A 668 -3.08 33.90 4.92
C THR A 668 -4.47 33.23 4.86
N LEU A 669 -4.77 32.44 3.81
CA LEU A 669 -6.02 31.69 3.71
C LEU A 669 -6.06 30.46 4.62
N VAL A 670 -4.89 29.86 4.92
CA VAL A 670 -4.76 28.76 5.87
C VAL A 670 -4.89 29.29 7.30
N ASP A 671 -4.22 30.39 7.60
CA ASP A 671 -4.18 30.98 8.94
C ASP A 671 -5.54 31.54 9.37
N SER A 672 -6.34 32.02 8.41
CA SER A 672 -7.75 32.42 8.63
C SER A 672 -8.72 31.24 8.69
N GLY A 673 -8.26 30.02 8.42
CA GLY A 673 -9.09 28.81 8.38
C GLY A 673 -9.98 28.67 7.14
N ALA A 674 -9.78 29.50 6.11
CA ALA A 674 -10.55 29.45 4.86
C ALA A 674 -10.23 28.19 4.03
N ILE A 675 -9.00 27.68 4.12
CA ILE A 675 -8.55 26.41 3.52
C ILE A 675 -7.61 25.65 4.48
N SER A 676 -7.38 24.37 4.22
CA SER A 676 -6.41 23.57 5.01
C SER A 676 -5.00 23.66 4.42
N GLU A 677 -3.97 23.41 5.22
CA GLU A 677 -2.56 23.34 4.74
C GLU A 677 -2.39 22.32 3.59
N ARG A 678 -3.16 21.22 3.64
CA ARG A 678 -3.18 20.19 2.58
C ARG A 678 -3.66 20.75 1.23
N SER A 679 -4.49 21.78 1.22
CA SER A 679 -5.01 22.43 0.01
C SER A 679 -3.93 23.19 -0.77
N LEU A 680 -2.80 23.53 -0.12
CA LEU A 680 -1.63 24.14 -0.75
C LEU A 680 -0.62 23.10 -1.28
N ARG A 681 -0.91 21.80 -1.18
CA ARG A 681 -0.04 20.71 -1.65
C ARG A 681 -0.61 20.06 -2.91
N SER A 682 0.15 20.09 -3.99
CA SER A 682 -0.17 19.32 -5.17
C SER A 682 0.16 17.84 -4.96
N PRO A 683 -0.68 16.90 -5.45
CA PRO A 683 -0.34 15.48 -5.51
C PRO A 683 0.82 15.14 -6.48
N LEU A 684 1.26 16.10 -7.31
CA LEU A 684 2.37 15.97 -8.27
C LEU A 684 3.69 16.53 -7.73
N ASP A 685 3.65 17.30 -6.65
CA ASP A 685 4.84 17.90 -6.04
C ASP A 685 5.46 16.93 -5.02
N GLU A 686 6.71 16.51 -5.27
CA GLU A 686 7.47 15.63 -4.39
C GLU A 686 8.48 16.40 -3.52
N SER A 687 8.47 17.73 -3.58
CA SER A 687 9.37 18.59 -2.79
C SER A 687 8.84 18.87 -1.38
N ASP A 688 9.73 19.37 -0.52
CA ASP A 688 9.38 19.83 0.84
C ASP A 688 8.84 21.28 0.85
N ALA A 689 8.46 21.84 -0.31
CA ALA A 689 8.00 23.23 -0.43
C ALA A 689 6.74 23.48 0.42
N THR A 690 6.64 24.67 1.02
CA THR A 690 5.50 25.08 1.87
C THR A 690 4.21 25.34 1.10
N SER A 691 4.28 25.52 -0.22
CA SER A 691 3.15 25.52 -1.15
C SER A 691 3.63 24.99 -2.50
N SER A 692 2.82 24.14 -3.14
CA SER A 692 3.07 23.64 -4.50
C SER A 692 2.55 24.59 -5.59
N TYR A 693 1.85 25.65 -5.17
CA TYR A 693 1.25 26.63 -6.05
C TYR A 693 1.95 27.98 -5.92
N ILE A 694 2.29 28.57 -7.06
CA ILE A 694 2.87 29.89 -7.21
C ILE A 694 1.73 30.90 -7.34
N TYR A 695 1.74 31.91 -6.49
CA TYR A 695 0.68 32.90 -6.36
C TYR A 695 1.14 34.29 -6.82
N ILE A 696 0.35 34.93 -7.69
CA ILE A 696 0.64 36.27 -8.21
C ILE A 696 -0.08 37.31 -7.34
N SER A 697 0.59 37.74 -6.27
CA SER A 697 0.03 38.62 -5.25
C SER A 697 -0.19 40.07 -5.70
N GLY A 698 -1.02 40.82 -4.95
CA GLY A 698 -1.30 42.23 -5.23
C GLY A 698 -2.39 42.46 -6.29
N GLN A 699 -3.24 41.46 -6.53
CA GLN A 699 -4.42 41.54 -7.38
C GLN A 699 -5.70 41.71 -6.51
N SER A 700 -6.83 42.02 -7.14
CA SER A 700 -8.14 42.26 -6.51
C SER A 700 -9.26 41.62 -7.34
N THR A 701 -10.49 41.65 -6.85
CA THR A 701 -11.67 41.17 -7.60
C THR A 701 -11.98 42.00 -8.86
N GLU A 702 -11.38 43.20 -8.99
CA GLU A 702 -11.57 44.13 -10.11
C GLU A 702 -10.60 43.93 -11.29
N VAL A 703 -9.64 43.01 -11.18
CA VAL A 703 -8.66 42.76 -12.27
C VAL A 703 -9.32 42.13 -13.50
N ASP A 704 -8.65 42.19 -14.65
CA ASP A 704 -9.13 41.53 -15.87
C ASP A 704 -9.32 40.03 -15.60
N GLN A 705 -10.51 39.50 -15.89
CA GLN A 705 -10.90 38.12 -15.61
C GLN A 705 -9.96 37.06 -16.22
N ARG A 706 -9.22 37.43 -17.28
CA ARG A 706 -8.24 36.57 -17.94
C ARG A 706 -6.86 36.62 -17.28
N ASN A 707 -6.70 37.29 -16.14
CA ASN A 707 -5.46 37.30 -15.40
C ASN A 707 -5.25 35.96 -14.70
N VAL A 708 -4.01 35.48 -14.72
CA VAL A 708 -3.57 34.36 -13.89
C VAL A 708 -3.45 34.84 -12.43
N ILE A 709 -4.03 34.10 -11.50
CA ILE A 709 -4.00 34.40 -10.07
C ILE A 709 -3.04 33.45 -9.35
N ALA A 710 -3.10 32.17 -9.67
CA ALA A 710 -2.18 31.16 -9.16
C ALA A 710 -1.95 30.09 -10.21
N TYR A 711 -0.83 29.39 -10.15
CA TYR A 711 -0.55 28.24 -11.01
C TYR A 711 0.35 27.25 -10.29
N GLU A 712 0.32 26.01 -10.73
CA GLU A 712 1.19 24.97 -10.21
C GLU A 712 2.60 25.06 -10.81
N ASN A 713 3.65 24.69 -10.08
CA ASN A 713 5.00 24.67 -10.65
C ASN A 713 5.05 23.77 -11.90
N PRO A 714 5.40 24.30 -13.09
CA PRO A 714 5.46 23.51 -14.33
C PRO A 714 6.47 22.34 -14.30
N GLU A 715 7.48 22.39 -13.44
CA GLU A 715 8.45 21.30 -13.28
C GLU A 715 7.79 20.01 -12.77
N ASN A 716 6.67 20.11 -12.05
CA ASN A 716 5.88 18.96 -11.58
C ASN A 716 5.15 18.22 -12.72
N HIS A 717 5.21 18.74 -13.95
CA HIS A 717 4.57 18.20 -15.16
C HIS A 717 5.56 17.96 -16.31
N ASP A 718 6.84 17.72 -16.00
CA ASP A 718 7.91 17.53 -16.99
C ASP A 718 8.01 18.69 -18.02
N ASN A 719 7.53 19.89 -17.66
CA ASN A 719 7.43 21.06 -18.53
C ASN A 719 6.55 20.88 -19.78
N GLU A 720 5.58 19.96 -19.79
CA GLU A 720 4.59 19.86 -20.86
C GLU A 720 3.51 20.96 -20.77
N GLY A 721 3.19 21.39 -19.56
CA GLY A 721 2.18 22.40 -19.25
C GLY A 721 2.01 22.57 -17.74
N THR A 722 1.00 23.33 -17.32
CA THR A 722 0.65 23.47 -15.90
C THR A 722 -0.82 23.78 -15.70
N THR A 723 -1.32 23.51 -14.49
CA THR A 723 -2.67 23.89 -14.04
C THR A 723 -2.69 25.34 -13.58
N VAL A 724 -3.63 26.13 -14.10
CA VAL A 724 -3.67 27.59 -13.93
C VAL A 724 -5.03 28.00 -13.40
N LEU A 725 -5.05 28.79 -12.33
CA LEU A 725 -6.22 29.49 -11.80
C LEU A 725 -6.27 30.91 -12.37
N PHE A 726 -7.43 31.28 -12.90
CA PHE A 726 -7.71 32.61 -13.43
C PHE A 726 -8.58 33.45 -12.48
N ALA A 727 -8.64 34.75 -12.76
CA ALA A 727 -9.34 35.71 -11.92
C ALA A 727 -10.85 35.45 -11.85
N ASP A 728 -11.50 34.99 -12.90
CA ASP A 728 -12.90 34.53 -12.86
C ASP A 728 -13.13 33.17 -12.15
N ILE A 729 -12.12 32.65 -11.44
CA ILE A 729 -12.15 31.40 -10.66
C ILE A 729 -12.09 30.14 -11.55
N HIS A 730 -12.03 30.26 -12.88
CA HIS A 730 -11.84 29.08 -13.72
C HIS A 730 -10.43 28.51 -13.57
N VAL A 731 -10.32 27.19 -13.64
CA VAL A 731 -9.05 26.47 -13.60
C VAL A 731 -8.93 25.62 -14.86
N GLU A 732 -7.84 25.80 -15.61
CA GLU A 732 -7.56 25.03 -16.83
C GLU A 732 -6.11 24.53 -16.80
N PHE A 733 -5.87 23.33 -17.33
CA PHE A 733 -4.51 22.91 -17.67
C PHE A 733 -4.10 23.54 -19.00
N LEU A 734 -3.02 24.31 -19.00
CA LEU A 734 -2.48 24.94 -20.20
C LEU A 734 -1.18 24.28 -20.62
N THR A 735 -1.00 24.06 -21.92
CA THR A 735 0.30 23.73 -22.50
C THR A 735 1.30 24.86 -22.22
N MET A 736 2.60 24.57 -22.14
CA MET A 736 3.60 25.60 -21.78
C MET A 736 3.57 26.85 -22.66
N SER A 737 3.26 26.71 -23.96
CA SER A 737 3.13 27.86 -24.86
C SER A 737 1.92 28.73 -24.54
N ARG A 738 0.76 28.13 -24.23
CA ARG A 738 -0.45 28.85 -23.82
C ARG A 738 -0.27 29.46 -22.44
N PHE A 739 0.35 28.74 -21.51
CA PHE A 739 0.64 29.21 -20.16
C PHE A 739 1.56 30.43 -20.18
N ARG A 740 2.72 30.36 -20.85
CA ARG A 740 3.65 31.51 -20.94
C ARG A 740 2.98 32.76 -21.50
N LYS A 741 2.17 32.60 -22.56
CA LYS A 741 1.43 33.70 -23.15
C LYS A 741 0.39 34.29 -22.18
N ALA A 742 -0.37 33.44 -21.49
CA ALA A 742 -1.35 33.87 -20.49
C ALA A 742 -0.67 34.62 -19.33
N LEU A 743 0.50 34.16 -18.90
CA LEU A 743 1.29 34.78 -17.86
C LEU A 743 1.87 36.13 -18.31
N GLU A 744 2.48 36.19 -19.50
CA GLU A 744 3.00 37.45 -20.08
C GLU A 744 1.90 38.50 -20.23
N ASP A 745 0.75 38.11 -20.76
CA ASP A 745 -0.41 39.01 -20.91
C ASP A 745 -0.93 39.47 -19.54
N THR A 746 -0.89 38.61 -18.52
CA THR A 746 -1.26 38.96 -17.13
C THR A 746 -0.32 40.04 -16.58
N TYR A 747 1.00 39.81 -16.61
CA TYR A 747 1.99 40.78 -16.13
C TYR A 747 1.93 42.11 -16.90
N ARG A 748 1.68 42.05 -18.22
CA ARG A 748 1.46 43.22 -19.05
C ARG A 748 0.23 44.03 -18.60
N ARG A 749 -0.90 43.36 -18.30
CA ARG A 749 -2.10 44.04 -17.78
C ARG A 749 -1.91 44.62 -16.39
N LEU A 750 -1.08 43.98 -15.57
CA LEU A 750 -0.71 44.47 -14.24
C LEU A 750 0.35 45.58 -14.26
N GLY A 751 0.96 45.87 -15.42
CA GLY A 751 2.04 46.86 -15.54
C GLY A 751 3.33 46.43 -14.81
N ARG A 752 3.59 45.13 -14.71
CA ARG A 752 4.72 44.54 -13.99
C ARG A 752 5.69 43.84 -14.95
N GLU A 753 6.97 43.76 -14.58
CA GLU A 753 7.92 42.86 -15.26
C GLU A 753 7.60 41.40 -14.91
N MET A 754 7.62 40.54 -15.92
CA MET A 754 7.32 39.11 -15.78
C MET A 754 8.49 38.37 -15.14
N GLU A 755 8.18 37.49 -14.19
CA GLU A 755 9.15 36.55 -13.62
C GLU A 755 9.17 35.26 -14.47
N GLU A 756 10.37 34.75 -14.78
CA GLU A 756 10.53 33.54 -15.59
C GLU A 756 10.06 32.28 -14.81
N PRO A 757 9.12 31.48 -15.35
CA PRO A 757 8.63 30.28 -14.65
C PRO A 757 9.70 29.18 -14.58
N GLY A 758 9.94 28.62 -13.37
CA GLY A 758 10.80 27.44 -13.18
C GLY A 758 12.29 27.72 -12.92
N GLU A 759 12.68 28.91 -12.48
CA GLU A 759 14.06 29.20 -12.06
C GLU A 759 14.25 29.27 -10.53
N GLU A 760 13.25 28.84 -9.75
CA GLU A 760 13.30 28.79 -8.29
C GLU A 760 14.27 27.69 -7.83
N GLY A 761 15.52 28.07 -7.56
CA GLY A 761 16.57 27.18 -7.09
C GLY A 761 17.92 27.32 -7.79
N LYS A 762 18.02 28.13 -8.86
CA LYS A 762 19.32 28.47 -9.47
C LYS A 762 19.96 29.68 -8.81
N GLU A 763 21.27 29.64 -8.64
CA GLU A 763 22.05 30.72 -8.02
C GLU A 763 21.94 32.01 -8.86
N LYS A 764 21.36 33.07 -8.28
CA LYS A 764 21.15 34.38 -8.94
C LYS A 764 22.49 34.95 -9.43
N THR A 765 22.53 35.45 -10.67
CA THR A 765 23.72 36.13 -11.22
C THR A 765 24.04 37.40 -10.43
N PRO A 766 25.29 37.93 -10.47
CA PRO A 766 25.66 39.15 -9.76
C PRO A 766 24.72 40.34 -10.06
N ASP A 767 24.34 40.53 -11.33
CA ASP A 767 23.44 41.61 -11.73
C ASP A 767 22.01 41.44 -11.18
N GLN A 768 21.53 40.19 -11.10
CA GLN A 768 20.23 39.87 -10.50
C GLN A 768 20.23 40.08 -8.99
N LYS A 769 21.33 39.77 -8.29
CA LYS A 769 21.49 40.06 -6.85
C LYS A 769 21.52 41.57 -6.60
N VAL A 770 22.22 42.34 -7.43
CA VAL A 770 22.21 43.82 -7.37
C VAL A 770 20.81 44.39 -7.61
N ALA A 771 20.09 43.91 -8.62
CA ALA A 771 18.72 44.36 -8.91
C ALA A 771 17.74 44.02 -7.77
N ALA A 772 17.87 42.85 -7.16
CA ALA A 772 17.08 42.47 -5.99
C ALA A 772 17.39 43.36 -4.78
N ALA A 773 18.66 43.60 -4.46
CA ALA A 773 19.06 44.49 -3.38
C ALA A 773 18.53 45.92 -3.58
N ARG A 774 18.60 46.45 -4.82
CA ARG A 774 18.02 47.76 -5.18
C ARG A 774 16.52 47.82 -4.93
N ARG A 775 15.78 46.74 -5.26
CA ARG A 775 14.34 46.67 -5.00
C ARG A 775 14.03 46.62 -3.50
N THR A 776 14.80 45.87 -2.72
CA THR A 776 14.60 45.74 -1.27
C THR A 776 14.81 47.06 -0.53
N VAL A 777 15.84 47.85 -0.88
CA VAL A 777 16.13 49.13 -0.23
C VAL A 777 15.38 50.32 -0.85
N ASN A 778 14.61 50.11 -1.91
CA ASN A 778 13.88 51.17 -2.59
C ASN A 778 12.87 51.84 -1.63
N ARG A 779 12.79 53.18 -1.67
CA ARG A 779 11.85 53.98 -0.87
C ARG A 779 10.37 53.69 -1.18
N GLU A 780 10.08 53.08 -2.32
CA GLU A 780 8.73 52.67 -2.74
C GLU A 780 8.51 51.15 -2.61
N GLY A 781 9.50 50.41 -2.09
CA GLY A 781 9.46 48.96 -1.96
C GLY A 781 8.68 48.45 -0.75
N ALA A 782 8.47 47.12 -0.68
CA ALA A 782 7.71 46.47 0.38
C ALA A 782 8.27 46.76 1.79
N LEU A 783 9.60 46.81 1.94
CA LEU A 783 10.24 47.12 3.23
C LEU A 783 10.05 48.58 3.63
N ALA A 784 10.02 49.51 2.67
CA ALA A 784 9.70 50.91 2.94
C ALA A 784 8.23 51.11 3.36
N ALA A 785 7.31 50.33 2.79
CA ALA A 785 5.92 50.28 3.22
C ALA A 785 5.79 49.75 4.65
N ALA A 786 6.51 48.69 5.01
CA ALA A 786 6.55 48.16 6.38
C ALA A 786 7.09 49.18 7.39
N LEU A 787 8.19 49.88 7.06
CA LEU A 787 8.75 50.96 7.88
C LEU A 787 7.76 52.12 8.06
N SER A 788 7.01 52.46 7.02
CA SER A 788 5.98 53.51 7.06
C SER A 788 4.79 53.09 7.93
N LEU A 789 4.36 51.83 7.85
CA LEU A 789 3.27 51.28 8.66
C LEU A 789 3.65 51.23 10.14
N PHE A 790 4.89 50.82 10.45
CA PHE A 790 5.44 50.89 11.80
C PHE A 790 5.40 52.33 12.34
N LYS A 791 5.87 53.31 11.56
CA LYS A 791 5.81 54.73 11.96
C LYS A 791 4.39 55.24 12.16
N MET A 792 3.45 54.80 11.34
CA MET A 792 2.05 55.18 11.48
C MET A 792 1.43 54.64 12.78
N HIS A 793 1.78 53.41 13.17
CA HIS A 793 1.25 52.79 14.39
C HIS A 793 1.94 53.30 15.65
N VAL A 794 3.27 53.28 15.67
CA VAL A 794 4.07 53.58 16.87
C VAL A 794 4.32 55.09 17.03
N GLY A 795 4.27 55.85 15.93
CA GLY A 795 4.50 57.30 15.90
C GLY A 795 5.96 57.70 15.60
N ARG A 796 6.87 56.72 15.49
CA ARG A 796 8.28 56.89 15.10
C ARG A 796 8.72 55.75 14.20
N TYR A 797 9.77 55.94 13.42
CA TYR A 797 10.43 54.82 12.75
C TYR A 797 11.05 53.86 13.78
N PRO A 798 11.27 52.58 13.43
CA PRO A 798 11.87 51.62 14.35
C PRO A 798 13.30 52.04 14.72
N ASN A 799 13.78 51.67 15.91
CA ASN A 799 15.16 51.97 16.31
C ASN A 799 16.16 50.98 15.66
N LYS A 800 15.69 49.75 15.44
CA LYS A 800 16.39 48.65 14.77
C LYS A 800 15.39 47.92 13.86
N LEU A 801 15.83 47.40 12.72
CA LEU A 801 14.94 46.70 11.78
C LEU A 801 14.22 45.50 12.41
N ASP A 802 14.78 44.89 13.45
CA ASP A 802 14.15 43.77 14.16
C ASP A 802 12.80 44.15 14.78
N GLU A 803 12.56 45.44 15.09
CA GLU A 803 11.25 45.92 15.57
C GLU A 803 10.13 45.77 14.51
N LEU A 804 10.47 45.42 13.26
CA LEU A 804 9.49 45.04 12.23
C LEU A 804 8.99 43.60 12.38
N VAL A 805 9.75 42.74 13.05
CA VAL A 805 9.39 41.32 13.27
C VAL A 805 9.01 41.07 14.72
N GLU A 806 9.64 41.79 15.64
CA GLU A 806 9.48 41.64 17.09
C GLU A 806 8.92 42.92 17.72
N GLN A 807 8.17 42.77 18.80
CA GLN A 807 7.59 43.90 19.53
C GLN A 807 8.70 44.74 20.20
N PRO A 808 8.63 46.09 20.16
CA PRO A 808 9.59 46.96 20.83
C PRO A 808 9.61 46.77 22.35
N GLU A 809 10.77 46.96 22.98
CA GLU A 809 10.96 46.77 24.42
C GLU A 809 10.32 47.88 25.28
N SER A 810 10.09 49.07 24.70
CA SER A 810 9.42 50.18 25.39
C SER A 810 7.93 49.89 25.53
N GLU A 811 7.42 49.83 26.76
CA GLU A 811 6.01 49.53 27.06
C GLU A 811 5.03 50.46 26.32
N ALA A 812 5.36 51.75 26.22
CA ALA A 812 4.55 52.74 25.49
C ALA A 812 4.54 52.57 23.96
N ASP A 813 5.58 51.95 23.39
CA ASP A 813 5.66 51.63 21.96
C ASP A 813 5.07 50.24 21.68
N ALA A 814 5.24 49.31 22.62
CA ALA A 814 4.68 47.96 22.59
C ALA A 814 3.15 47.97 22.53
N GLU A 815 2.48 48.85 23.29
CA GLU A 815 1.02 49.02 23.24
C GLU A 815 0.50 49.48 21.86
N LYS A 816 1.31 50.24 21.13
CA LYS A 816 0.95 50.79 19.82
C LYS A 816 1.36 49.90 18.66
N TRP A 817 2.23 48.93 18.91
CA TRP A 817 2.77 48.05 17.89
C TRP A 817 1.71 47.03 17.43
N LYS A 818 1.50 46.93 16.12
CA LYS A 818 0.56 46.00 15.49
C LYS A 818 1.24 45.07 14.47
N GLY A 819 2.53 44.81 14.67
CA GLY A 819 3.27 43.91 13.81
C GLY A 819 2.94 42.43 14.10
N PRO A 820 3.68 41.48 13.50
CA PRO A 820 4.86 41.73 12.66
C PRO A 820 4.50 42.44 11.35
N TYR A 821 5.37 43.35 10.92
CA TYR A 821 5.24 44.14 9.70
C TYR A 821 5.92 43.50 8.48
N VAL A 822 6.76 42.48 8.72
CA VAL A 822 7.36 41.62 7.71
C VAL A 822 7.33 40.17 8.19
N SER A 823 7.26 39.21 7.26
CA SER A 823 6.93 37.80 7.57
C SER A 823 8.03 37.03 8.32
N SER A 824 9.30 37.43 8.19
CA SER A 824 10.41 36.80 8.91
C SER A 824 11.64 37.69 8.97
N ALA A 825 12.56 37.39 9.90
CA ALA A 825 13.85 38.05 9.99
C ALA A 825 14.73 37.85 8.74
N ASP A 826 14.48 36.82 7.92
CA ASP A 826 15.20 36.60 6.66
C ASP A 826 14.87 37.66 5.60
N THR A 827 13.70 38.30 5.68
CA THR A 827 13.35 39.44 4.79
C THR A 827 14.20 40.69 5.06
N LEU A 828 14.93 40.73 6.18
CA LEU A 828 15.84 41.80 6.57
C LEU A 828 17.29 41.55 6.13
N LYS A 829 17.52 40.52 5.30
CA LYS A 829 18.81 40.23 4.68
C LYS A 829 18.80 40.63 3.21
N ASP A 830 19.98 40.96 2.70
CA ASP A 830 20.20 41.21 1.28
C ASP A 830 20.41 39.89 0.51
N PRO A 831 20.48 39.94 -0.84
CA PRO A 831 20.66 38.75 -1.69
C PRO A 831 22.00 38.01 -1.53
N TRP A 832 22.94 38.57 -0.76
CA TRP A 832 24.21 37.93 -0.40
C TRP A 832 24.18 37.35 1.02
N GLY A 833 23.05 37.48 1.73
CA GLY A 833 22.84 36.95 3.07
C GLY A 833 23.30 37.89 4.19
N HIS A 834 23.76 39.10 3.85
CA HIS A 834 24.13 40.10 4.85
C HIS A 834 22.88 40.80 5.39
N ARG A 835 22.87 41.16 6.68
CA ARG A 835 21.77 41.97 7.23
C ARG A 835 21.80 43.36 6.59
N LEU A 836 20.62 43.89 6.27
CA LEU A 836 20.48 45.27 5.81
C LEU A 836 20.89 46.24 6.90
N MET A 837 21.59 47.29 6.49
CA MET A 837 22.02 48.37 7.35
C MET A 837 20.96 49.45 7.39
N TYR A 838 20.72 49.99 8.58
CA TYR A 838 19.60 50.88 8.84
C TYR A 838 19.96 51.94 9.88
N LEU A 839 19.53 53.18 9.65
CA LEU A 839 19.73 54.28 10.57
C LEU A 839 18.50 55.20 10.61
N SER A 840 18.00 55.51 11.81
CA SER A 840 16.94 56.51 12.03
C SER A 840 17.23 57.35 13.28
N PRO A 841 17.18 58.71 13.19
CA PRO A 841 17.04 59.51 11.96
C PRO A 841 18.21 59.27 10.98
N GLY A 842 17.93 59.27 9.68
CA GLY A 842 18.98 59.06 8.67
C GLY A 842 20.00 60.20 8.64
N GLU A 843 21.24 59.91 8.25
CA GLU A 843 22.28 60.92 8.00
C GLU A 843 22.07 61.61 6.65
N HIS A 844 21.72 60.82 5.63
CA HIS A 844 21.39 61.28 4.28
C HIS A 844 19.92 61.69 4.16
N ASN A 845 19.02 60.99 4.88
CA ASN A 845 17.59 61.32 4.95
C ASN A 845 17.16 61.73 6.36
N ARG A 846 17.52 62.96 6.74
CA ARG A 846 17.35 63.50 8.11
C ARG A 846 15.92 63.50 8.64
N ASP A 847 14.92 63.59 7.76
CA ASP A 847 13.50 63.59 8.14
C ASP A 847 12.90 62.17 8.16
N THR A 848 13.65 61.14 7.75
CA THR A 848 13.21 59.75 7.69
C THR A 848 14.26 58.76 8.20
N TYR A 849 14.79 57.90 7.33
CA TYR A 849 15.71 56.83 7.63
C TYR A 849 16.62 56.55 6.43
N ASP A 850 17.79 56.02 6.72
CA ASP A 850 18.72 55.48 5.74
C ASP A 850 18.66 53.95 5.81
N LEU A 851 18.61 53.32 4.64
CA LEU A 851 18.55 51.86 4.48
C LEU A 851 19.44 51.46 3.31
N TRP A 852 20.34 50.50 3.52
CA TRP A 852 21.26 50.03 2.48
C TRP A 852 21.69 48.57 2.66
N SER A 853 22.14 47.97 1.56
CA SER A 853 22.86 46.69 1.53
C SER A 853 24.35 46.99 1.36
N ILE A 854 25.19 46.24 2.07
CA ILE A 854 26.66 46.32 2.00
C ILE A 854 27.24 45.58 0.78
N GLY A 855 26.39 45.23 -0.18
CA GLY A 855 26.81 44.71 -1.47
C GLY A 855 27.47 43.33 -1.43
N PRO A 856 27.98 42.88 -2.59
CA PRO A 856 28.65 41.59 -2.74
C PRO A 856 29.95 41.45 -1.95
N ASP A 857 30.66 42.55 -1.66
CA ASP A 857 31.94 42.46 -0.96
C ASP A 857 31.82 42.31 0.57
N GLY A 858 30.62 42.56 1.11
CA GLY A 858 30.29 42.42 2.52
C GLY A 858 30.95 43.47 3.41
N LYS A 859 31.38 44.62 2.86
CA LYS A 859 32.05 45.69 3.58
C LYS A 859 31.27 46.99 3.42
N ASP A 860 30.84 47.53 4.55
CA ASP A 860 30.17 48.82 4.58
C ASP A 860 31.11 49.98 4.18
N GLY A 861 30.59 50.95 3.42
CA GLY A 861 31.31 52.17 3.02
C GLY A 861 32.09 52.06 1.72
N THR A 862 31.80 51.06 0.88
CA THR A 862 32.45 50.82 -0.42
C THR A 862 31.56 51.28 -1.58
N ASP A 863 32.11 51.28 -2.80
CA ASP A 863 31.37 51.73 -3.98
C ASP A 863 30.17 50.83 -4.31
N ASP A 864 30.21 49.55 -3.92
CA ASP A 864 29.18 48.56 -4.20
C ASP A 864 27.99 48.56 -3.21
N ASP A 865 28.00 49.37 -2.14
CA ASP A 865 26.79 49.50 -1.31
C ASP A 865 25.60 50.00 -2.14
N ILE A 866 24.44 49.44 -1.86
CA ILE A 866 23.20 49.75 -2.55
C ILE A 866 22.27 50.41 -1.54
N ALA A 867 22.06 51.71 -1.71
CA ALA A 867 21.40 52.55 -0.72
C ALA A 867 20.08 53.16 -1.22
N ASN A 868 19.22 53.55 -0.27
CA ASN A 868 17.99 54.27 -0.55
C ASN A 868 18.23 55.78 -0.85
N TRP A 869 19.46 56.27 -0.85
CA TRP A 869 19.84 57.63 -1.27
C TRP A 869 20.71 57.62 -2.53
N LYS A 870 20.87 58.79 -3.15
CA LYS A 870 21.84 58.96 -4.23
C LYS A 870 23.23 59.09 -3.61
N LYS A 871 24.11 58.12 -3.89
CA LYS A 871 25.55 58.24 -3.64
C LYS A 871 26.16 59.37 -4.47
#